data_AF-A0A4P7AIQ5-F1
#
_entry.id   AF-A0A4P7AIQ5-F1
#
_cell.length_a   1.000
_cell.length_b   1.000
_cell.length_c   1.000
_cell.angle_alpha   90.00
_cell.angle_beta   90.00
_cell.angle_gamma   90.00
#
_symmetry.space_group_name_H-M   'P 1'
#
loop_
_entity.id
_entity.type
_entity.pdbx_description
1 polymer ?
#
loop_
_entity_poly.entity_id
_entity_poly.type
_entity_poly.pdbx_seq_one_letter_code
_entity_poly.pdbx_strand_id
1 'polypeptide(L)'
;MKRLLVILSSLCVSTTSIGTVTNFVIQKDNEQKSNNYADPSEKEPEPEPNSGEGQNNDKETIVDLKTVIKNTNFDDLSIDQNDYNKYEKTILEEVKESNPKLLEEEVLIKDFITDSDFKNGTAIIYAKENSKVYFGEVKITFSIYSYEKKDFELSDYFLSMKIGDTKDVFVTNFDGATDEKNYPNNFEYDTNYFKVGYDSVRKAITISSLDNITTPPQESLKIIVRSNDKRAGNKKVISVKLLAKAKNFQLATNSISLDAIADQTVSIKITNWDDLIDSSNRPTNDKISYDKTGFVSAKVDINNKSIVFKATGNLTDKIKVTIKSLNHSEEVIVSLIRPKKVAVLEKTKIVMTTNSYEYIKVLNYDELDKQNELPDQFSYELENAVYVSFDTSNKSIQIKAKNILTKNTEIKVWSKSNPTFKQTITLTIEAENVPFKLKETNIRSQVYSTNYVQISNYPLLFDDPKNLPSKFEYDKNYADISLDIERNSIKIVTKGLECYRLEVKISSQVTSEKLYLTVYAPEIQFEIEEVKDMDSGSNQIIKVKNADSLVHKNNYPSKFTFSEDGIVDASFDITSGSIVIKSLSFNIFKRDLSMTIKSESGIFSKTVVFSVIKKQELDGMINNLGNLSDKEDETLIENFYQKNKNLGFDREIFDGLEVTNKSYKGANLSAKSDLAKKWFSNSVYVDYYVPIKNNHDSTTDWKDDPDFSNRDKATNTVSQSDSKTLDIKLSDLKQIYTKVIINLELEYKWTNEYTGKWYNNIRGNEKKNVTLKYDINNLSNELFEKIDKTYMDGGVKDEVLFFFYIGVSYSESNENKTTYRIDFKTTAQTDRYYASWASVNKILAVSKINLTSVEFEKI
;
A
#
# COMPACT_ATOMS: atom_id res chain seq x y z
N MET A 1 38.15 -62.16 29.73
CA MET A 1 37.99 -60.79 29.22
C MET A 1 39.15 -59.79 29.51
N LYS A 2 40.29 -60.15 30.11
CA LYS A 2 41.59 -59.44 29.84
C LYS A 2 42.77 -60.37 29.52
N ARG A 3 42.64 -61.68 29.76
CA ARG A 3 43.54 -62.74 29.23
C ARG A 3 42.96 -63.54 28.05
N LEU A 4 41.64 -63.48 27.83
CA LEU A 4 41.01 -64.03 26.62
C LEU A 4 41.27 -63.16 25.37
N LEU A 5 41.55 -61.86 25.56
CA LEU A 5 42.02 -60.94 24.51
C LEU A 5 43.53 -61.07 24.21
N VAL A 6 44.27 -61.82 25.05
CA VAL A 6 45.71 -62.16 24.87
C VAL A 6 45.87 -63.52 24.18
N ILE A 7 44.84 -64.38 24.22
CA ILE A 7 44.80 -65.66 23.50
C ILE A 7 44.29 -65.50 22.06
N LEU A 8 43.55 -64.42 21.76
CA LEU A 8 43.13 -64.07 20.39
C LEU A 8 44.18 -63.24 19.61
N SER A 9 45.24 -62.76 20.27
CA SER A 9 46.33 -61.97 19.66
C SER A 9 47.62 -62.76 19.40
N SER A 10 47.60 -64.08 19.57
CA SER A 10 48.75 -64.99 19.36
C SER A 10 48.49 -66.11 18.35
N LEU A 11 47.40 -66.04 17.58
CA LEU A 11 47.13 -66.89 16.42
C LEU A 11 47.48 -66.11 15.14
N CYS A 12 48.70 -66.31 14.63
CA CYS A 12 49.08 -65.87 13.29
C CYS A 12 49.12 -67.10 12.39
N VAL A 13 48.22 -67.17 11.41
CA VAL A 13 48.24 -68.14 10.32
C VAL A 13 48.84 -67.43 9.12
N SER A 14 50.10 -67.73 8.79
CA SER A 14 50.71 -67.27 7.53
C SER A 14 50.89 -68.45 6.59
N THR A 15 50.28 -68.38 5.42
CA THR A 15 50.56 -69.27 4.31
C THR A 15 51.79 -68.74 3.56
N THR A 16 52.84 -69.56 3.44
CA THR A 16 53.82 -69.39 2.37
C THR A 16 53.49 -70.36 1.25
N SER A 17 53.85 -70.00 0.02
CA SER A 17 53.38 -70.57 -1.24
C SER A 17 53.81 -72.01 -1.53
N ILE A 18 54.18 -72.81 -0.53
CA ILE A 18 54.50 -74.24 -0.67
C ILE A 18 53.93 -75.05 0.50
N GLY A 19 52.60 -75.14 0.57
CA GLY A 19 51.87 -76.35 1.00
C GLY A 19 52.27 -77.13 2.27
N THR A 20 52.84 -76.51 3.31
CA THR A 20 53.03 -77.17 4.63
C THR A 20 52.68 -76.21 5.77
N VAL A 21 51.90 -76.70 6.75
CA VAL A 21 51.49 -75.97 7.95
C VAL A 21 52.43 -76.31 9.09
N THR A 22 53.10 -75.32 9.66
CA THR A 22 53.93 -75.48 10.88
C THR A 22 53.43 -74.52 11.95
N ASN A 23 53.07 -75.06 13.12
CA ASN A 23 52.66 -74.28 14.30
C ASN A 23 53.88 -73.99 15.17
N PHE A 24 54.12 -72.72 15.50
CA PHE A 24 55.11 -72.33 16.51
C PHE A 24 54.45 -71.51 17.62
N VAL A 25 54.72 -71.89 18.87
CA VAL A 25 54.34 -71.15 20.08
C VAL A 25 55.55 -70.31 20.48
N ILE A 26 55.43 -68.98 20.47
CA ILE A 26 56.50 -68.09 20.94
C ILE A 26 56.31 -67.85 22.44
N GLN A 27 57.14 -68.51 23.26
CA GLN A 27 57.47 -68.05 24.61
C GLN A 27 58.45 -66.88 24.50
N LYS A 28 58.22 -65.84 25.29
CA LYS A 28 59.17 -64.74 25.47
C LYS A 28 59.31 -64.50 26.97
N ASP A 29 60.48 -64.80 27.50
CA ASP A 29 60.96 -64.26 28.77
C ASP A 29 62.37 -63.69 28.54
N ASN A 30 62.53 -62.43 28.98
CA ASN A 30 63.66 -61.84 29.72
C ASN A 30 65.09 -61.99 29.18
N GLU A 31 65.99 -61.02 29.22
CA GLU A 31 66.04 -59.67 29.79
C GLU A 31 67.38 -59.03 29.30
N GLN A 32 67.41 -57.69 29.26
CA GLN A 32 68.55 -56.77 29.56
C GLN A 32 69.84 -56.81 28.70
N LYS A 33 70.17 -55.69 28.02
CA LYS A 33 71.20 -54.64 28.34
C LYS A 33 72.65 -55.13 28.13
N SER A 34 73.66 -54.38 27.67
CA SER A 34 73.87 -53.00 27.23
C SER A 34 75.34 -52.87 26.76
N ASN A 35 75.61 -51.90 25.88
CA ASN A 35 76.83 -51.06 25.75
C ASN A 35 78.17 -51.60 25.18
N ASN A 36 78.57 -50.90 24.10
CA ASN A 36 79.86 -50.23 23.79
C ASN A 36 81.20 -50.99 23.93
N TYR A 37 82.01 -51.03 22.88
CA TYR A 37 83.06 -50.04 22.52
C TYR A 37 83.86 -50.48 21.26
N ALA A 38 84.35 -49.48 20.52
CA ALA A 38 85.56 -49.38 19.68
C ALA A 38 85.96 -50.45 18.62
N ASP A 39 86.08 -49.96 17.37
CA ASP A 39 87.25 -49.96 16.44
C ASP A 39 88.55 -50.68 16.93
N PRO A 40 89.46 -51.24 16.10
CA PRO A 40 89.73 -50.80 14.72
C PRO A 40 90.19 -51.85 13.66
N SER A 41 90.17 -51.36 12.41
CA SER A 41 91.12 -51.60 11.30
C SER A 41 91.66 -53.02 11.02
N GLU A 42 91.57 -53.45 9.76
CA GLU A 42 92.79 -53.75 8.99
C GLU A 42 92.54 -53.67 7.47
N LYS A 43 93.51 -53.03 6.81
CA LYS A 43 93.68 -52.92 5.36
C LYS A 43 94.13 -54.27 4.82
N GLU A 44 93.97 -54.51 3.51
CA GLU A 44 95.10 -54.97 2.69
C GLU A 44 94.85 -54.71 1.19
N PRO A 45 95.92 -54.55 0.37
CA PRO A 45 95.88 -54.05 -1.00
C PRO A 45 95.98 -55.16 -2.08
N GLU A 46 95.75 -54.77 -3.34
CA GLU A 46 96.13 -55.50 -4.57
C GLU A 46 97.68 -55.48 -4.80
N PRO A 47 98.24 -55.92 -5.95
CA PRO A 47 98.42 -57.29 -6.47
C PRO A 47 99.90 -57.59 -6.86
N GLU A 48 100.12 -58.69 -7.61
CA GLU A 48 101.19 -58.94 -8.63
C GLU A 48 102.43 -59.86 -8.32
N PRO A 49 103.10 -60.43 -9.38
CA PRO A 49 103.57 -61.83 -9.48
C PRO A 49 105.11 -62.00 -9.52
N ASN A 50 105.64 -63.24 -9.50
CA ASN A 50 106.61 -63.74 -10.51
C ASN A 50 107.24 -65.14 -10.24
N SER A 51 107.65 -65.73 -11.37
CA SER A 51 108.55 -66.86 -11.69
C SER A 51 109.80 -67.12 -10.83
N GLY A 52 110.33 -68.35 -10.91
CA GLY A 52 111.80 -68.59 -10.85
C GLY A 52 112.26 -70.00 -10.47
N GLU A 53 113.04 -70.63 -11.35
CA GLU A 53 113.71 -71.94 -11.25
C GLU A 53 114.82 -72.03 -10.18
N GLY A 54 115.27 -73.24 -9.82
CA GLY A 54 116.56 -73.44 -9.12
C GLY A 54 116.87 -74.89 -8.70
N GLN A 55 118.04 -75.40 -9.13
CA GLN A 55 118.53 -76.79 -9.10
C GLN A 55 119.39 -77.17 -7.86
N ASN A 56 119.55 -78.51 -7.65
CA ASN A 56 120.80 -79.27 -7.26
C ASN A 56 121.53 -78.93 -5.93
N ASN A 57 122.35 -79.75 -5.25
CA ASN A 57 122.81 -81.16 -5.25
C ASN A 57 123.70 -81.36 -3.98
N ASP A 58 124.16 -82.60 -3.73
CA ASP A 58 125.24 -83.10 -2.83
C ASP A 58 124.81 -83.59 -1.43
N LYS A 59 125.23 -84.76 -0.92
CA LYS A 59 126.01 -85.93 -1.41
C LYS A 59 125.76 -87.06 -0.40
N GLU A 60 125.16 -88.17 -0.82
CA GLU A 60 124.66 -89.25 0.06
C GLU A 60 125.56 -90.49 0.09
N THR A 61 125.71 -91.09 1.27
CA THR A 61 126.29 -92.42 1.49
C THR A 61 125.44 -93.51 0.84
N ILE A 62 126.05 -94.43 0.09
CA ILE A 62 125.36 -95.55 -0.59
C ILE A 62 124.72 -96.52 0.42
N VAL A 63 123.43 -96.84 0.28
CA VAL A 63 122.58 -97.62 1.21
C VAL A 63 122.10 -98.94 0.59
N ASP A 64 121.94 -100.02 1.36
CA ASP A 64 121.36 -101.29 0.87
C ASP A 64 119.86 -101.14 0.60
N LEU A 65 119.42 -101.52 -0.60
CA LEU A 65 118.03 -101.49 -1.06
C LEU A 65 117.05 -102.20 -0.11
N LYS A 66 117.47 -103.29 0.55
CA LYS A 66 116.64 -104.02 1.54
C LYS A 66 116.26 -103.17 2.75
N THR A 67 117.02 -102.14 3.05
CA THR A 67 116.72 -101.24 4.19
C THR A 67 115.73 -100.13 3.81
N VAL A 68 115.60 -99.84 2.51
CA VAL A 68 114.75 -98.78 1.95
C VAL A 68 113.38 -99.35 1.58
N ILE A 69 113.34 -100.52 0.93
CA ILE A 69 112.09 -101.17 0.55
C ILE A 69 111.68 -102.14 1.67
N LYS A 70 110.73 -101.70 2.50
CA LYS A 70 110.18 -102.49 3.59
C LYS A 70 108.87 -103.16 3.23
N ASN A 71 108.06 -102.52 2.39
CA ASN A 71 106.85 -103.13 1.89
C ASN A 71 107.14 -103.85 0.58
N THR A 72 106.94 -105.17 0.58
CA THR A 72 107.22 -106.03 -0.56
C THR A 72 105.97 -106.70 -1.12
N ASN A 73 104.78 -106.44 -0.58
CA ASN A 73 103.51 -107.03 -1.04
C ASN A 73 102.50 -105.91 -1.37
N PHE A 74 101.93 -105.95 -2.58
CA PHE A 74 101.05 -104.91 -3.11
C PHE A 74 99.79 -105.53 -3.71
N ASP A 75 98.61 -105.23 -3.16
CA ASP A 75 97.36 -105.84 -3.64
C ASP A 75 96.50 -104.88 -4.46
N ASP A 76 95.75 -105.43 -5.43
CA ASP A 76 94.76 -104.74 -6.27
C ASP A 76 95.27 -103.50 -7.01
N LEU A 77 96.49 -103.56 -7.54
CA LEU A 77 97.05 -102.47 -8.36
C LEU A 77 96.16 -102.23 -9.58
N SER A 78 95.55 -101.05 -9.64
CA SER A 78 94.57 -100.72 -10.67
C SER A 78 95.28 -100.39 -11.98
N ILE A 79 95.19 -101.30 -12.95
CA ILE A 79 95.88 -101.17 -14.24
C ILE A 79 94.90 -101.26 -15.39
N ASP A 80 95.12 -100.42 -16.39
CA ASP A 80 94.35 -100.39 -17.62
C ASP A 80 94.58 -101.68 -18.43
N GLN A 81 93.51 -102.40 -18.78
CA GLN A 81 93.61 -103.66 -19.56
C GLN A 81 94.29 -103.48 -20.92
N ASN A 82 94.41 -102.27 -21.46
CA ASN A 82 94.95 -102.05 -22.80
C ASN A 82 96.42 -101.59 -22.84
N ASP A 83 97.07 -101.34 -21.70
CA ASP A 83 98.46 -100.81 -21.66
C ASP A 83 99.43 -101.84 -21.03
N TYR A 84 99.41 -103.07 -21.56
CA TYR A 84 100.18 -104.21 -21.04
C TYR A 84 101.71 -104.00 -21.03
N ASN A 85 102.25 -102.98 -21.70
CA ASN A 85 103.70 -102.74 -21.79
C ASN A 85 104.26 -101.83 -20.68
N LYS A 86 103.44 -101.43 -19.70
CA LYS A 86 103.85 -100.49 -18.62
C LYS A 86 103.75 -101.02 -17.19
N TYR A 87 103.49 -102.31 -16.98
CA TYR A 87 103.37 -102.89 -15.63
C TYR A 87 104.56 -102.54 -14.73
N GLU A 88 105.78 -102.67 -15.24
CA GLU A 88 106.98 -102.36 -14.48
C GLU A 88 106.99 -100.91 -13.98
N LYS A 89 106.53 -99.95 -14.79
CA LYS A 89 106.48 -98.54 -14.39
C LYS A 89 105.41 -98.31 -13.33
N THR A 90 104.19 -98.81 -13.53
CA THR A 90 103.10 -98.62 -12.55
C THR A 90 103.43 -99.28 -11.22
N ILE A 91 104.05 -100.47 -11.26
CA ILE A 91 104.48 -101.17 -10.05
C ILE A 91 105.61 -100.41 -9.36
N LEU A 92 106.58 -99.87 -10.12
CA LEU A 92 107.65 -99.07 -9.54
C LEU A 92 107.13 -97.77 -8.91
N GLU A 93 106.15 -97.10 -9.54
CA GLU A 93 105.46 -95.93 -8.99
C GLU A 93 104.75 -96.26 -7.67
N GLU A 94 104.06 -97.40 -7.60
CA GLU A 94 103.40 -97.81 -6.36
C GLU A 94 104.40 -98.21 -5.27
N VAL A 95 105.47 -98.92 -5.64
CA VAL A 95 106.55 -99.28 -4.72
C VAL A 95 107.18 -98.00 -4.14
N LYS A 96 107.36 -96.96 -4.95
CA LYS A 96 107.82 -95.64 -4.51
C LYS A 96 106.80 -94.95 -3.60
N GLU A 97 105.52 -94.94 -3.96
CA GLU A 97 104.47 -94.31 -3.14
C GLU A 97 104.40 -94.94 -1.75
N SER A 98 104.54 -96.27 -1.67
CA SER A 98 104.58 -97.01 -0.40
C SER A 98 105.95 -96.97 0.31
N ASN A 99 107.03 -96.66 -0.40
CA ASN A 99 108.37 -96.50 0.16
C ASN A 99 108.95 -95.14 -0.27
N PRO A 100 108.47 -94.00 0.29
CA PRO A 100 108.73 -92.65 -0.24
C PRO A 100 110.21 -92.24 -0.28
N LYS A 101 111.08 -92.97 0.42
CA LYS A 101 112.55 -92.75 0.42
C LYS A 101 113.26 -93.40 -0.76
N LEU A 102 112.57 -94.20 -1.56
CA LEU A 102 113.12 -94.84 -2.75
C LEU A 102 113.17 -93.81 -3.90
N LEU A 103 114.37 -93.53 -4.39
CA LEU A 103 114.55 -92.75 -5.61
C LEU A 103 114.38 -93.66 -6.83
N GLU A 104 113.29 -93.45 -7.55
CA GLU A 104 112.86 -94.25 -8.70
C GLU A 104 113.93 -94.29 -9.82
N GLU A 105 114.62 -93.18 -10.02
CA GLU A 105 115.67 -93.02 -11.01
C GLU A 105 116.94 -93.84 -10.73
N GLU A 106 117.18 -94.27 -9.49
CA GLU A 106 118.38 -95.03 -9.07
C GLU A 106 118.17 -96.55 -9.12
N VAL A 107 116.95 -97.00 -9.40
CA VAL A 107 116.57 -98.41 -9.38
C VAL A 107 115.88 -98.82 -10.68
N LEU A 108 115.81 -100.12 -10.93
CA LEU A 108 115.06 -100.69 -12.05
C LEU A 108 114.42 -102.02 -11.64
N ILE A 109 113.38 -102.43 -12.35
CA ILE A 109 112.78 -103.76 -12.19
C ILE A 109 113.47 -104.74 -13.13
N LYS A 110 113.77 -105.94 -12.63
CA LYS A 110 114.12 -107.13 -13.43
C LYS A 110 113.36 -108.34 -12.91
N ASP A 111 113.46 -109.42 -13.67
CA ASP A 111 112.89 -110.72 -13.33
C ASP A 111 111.40 -110.64 -13.01
N PHE A 112 110.69 -109.84 -13.81
CA PHE A 112 109.25 -109.70 -13.76
C PHE A 112 108.59 -111.00 -14.22
N ILE A 113 107.83 -111.63 -13.32
CA ILE A 113 107.16 -112.90 -13.56
C ILE A 113 105.71 -112.76 -13.08
N THR A 114 104.75 -113.06 -13.95
CA THR A 114 103.33 -113.11 -13.60
C THR A 114 102.78 -114.53 -13.75
N ASP A 115 101.65 -114.79 -13.09
CA ASP A 115 100.82 -115.95 -13.39
C ASP A 115 100.19 -115.83 -14.80
N SER A 116 99.62 -116.93 -15.30
CA SER A 116 99.04 -117.02 -16.65
C SER A 116 97.94 -115.99 -16.92
N ASP A 117 97.31 -115.51 -15.85
CA ASP A 117 96.16 -114.63 -15.89
C ASP A 117 96.57 -113.16 -15.62
N PHE A 118 97.87 -112.90 -15.42
CA PHE A 118 98.46 -111.59 -15.10
C PHE A 118 97.85 -110.93 -13.85
N LYS A 119 97.24 -111.72 -12.97
CA LYS A 119 96.57 -111.23 -11.77
C LYS A 119 97.49 -111.15 -10.58
N ASN A 120 98.47 -112.04 -10.51
CA ASN A 120 99.49 -112.02 -9.47
C ASN A 120 100.88 -112.15 -10.09
N GLY A 121 101.87 -111.55 -9.46
CA GLY A 121 103.23 -111.63 -9.96
C GLY A 121 104.28 -111.35 -8.89
N THR A 122 105.52 -111.57 -9.28
CA THR A 122 106.69 -111.19 -8.51
C THR A 122 107.66 -110.45 -9.41
N ALA A 123 108.37 -109.48 -8.86
CA ALA A 123 109.42 -108.74 -9.55
C ALA A 123 110.59 -108.51 -8.59
N ILE A 124 111.77 -108.18 -9.12
CA ILE A 124 112.91 -107.81 -8.29
C ILE A 124 113.32 -106.37 -8.62
N ILE A 125 113.37 -105.53 -7.60
CA ILE A 125 113.90 -104.16 -7.68
C ILE A 125 115.40 -104.23 -7.48
N TYR A 126 116.16 -103.78 -8.47
CA TYR A 126 117.61 -103.73 -8.50
C TYR A 126 118.12 -102.30 -8.42
N ALA A 127 119.20 -102.08 -7.67
CA ALA A 127 120.00 -100.86 -7.83
C ALA A 127 120.64 -100.89 -9.21
N LYS A 128 120.63 -99.76 -9.92
CA LYS A 128 121.35 -99.64 -11.20
C LYS A 128 122.84 -99.82 -10.97
N GLU A 129 123.57 -100.37 -11.95
CA GLU A 129 125.02 -100.61 -11.83
C GLU A 129 125.82 -99.33 -11.55
N ASN A 130 125.32 -98.18 -12.03
CA ASN A 130 125.89 -96.87 -11.81
C ASN A 130 125.19 -96.08 -10.69
N SER A 131 124.37 -96.74 -9.86
CA SER A 131 123.67 -96.07 -8.76
C SER A 131 124.68 -95.47 -7.79
N LYS A 132 124.47 -94.20 -7.46
CA LYS A 132 125.27 -93.48 -6.45
C LYS A 132 124.64 -93.52 -5.07
N VAL A 133 123.43 -94.07 -4.96
CA VAL A 133 122.61 -94.03 -3.75
C VAL A 133 122.36 -95.43 -3.19
N TYR A 134 122.23 -96.46 -4.03
CA TYR A 134 121.87 -97.81 -3.57
C TYR A 134 122.79 -98.93 -4.05
N PHE A 135 122.83 -100.03 -3.30
CA PHE A 135 123.34 -101.33 -3.77
C PHE A 135 122.40 -102.47 -3.36
N GLY A 136 122.47 -103.60 -4.05
CA GLY A 136 121.66 -104.81 -3.76
C GLY A 136 120.36 -104.91 -4.56
N GLU A 137 119.50 -105.84 -4.15
CA GLU A 137 118.24 -106.21 -4.79
C GLU A 137 117.15 -106.61 -3.77
N VAL A 138 115.87 -106.37 -4.10
CA VAL A 138 114.71 -106.73 -3.27
C VAL A 138 113.62 -107.36 -4.12
N LYS A 139 113.17 -108.56 -3.76
CA LYS A 139 112.02 -109.23 -4.39
C LYS A 139 110.71 -108.72 -3.81
N ILE A 140 109.75 -108.43 -4.68
CA ILE A 140 108.38 -108.02 -4.34
C ILE A 140 107.35 -108.99 -4.94
N THR A 141 106.14 -108.97 -4.38
CA THR A 141 104.95 -109.67 -4.89
C THR A 141 103.80 -108.67 -5.05
N PHE A 142 102.94 -108.87 -6.05
CA PHE A 142 101.82 -107.97 -6.30
C PHE A 142 100.60 -108.68 -6.90
N SER A 143 99.40 -108.11 -6.73
CA SER A 143 98.17 -108.46 -7.44
C SER A 143 97.58 -107.27 -8.21
N ILE A 144 96.88 -107.52 -9.32
CA ILE A 144 96.44 -106.51 -10.29
C ILE A 144 94.92 -106.59 -10.50
N TYR A 145 94.24 -105.45 -10.31
CA TYR A 145 92.84 -105.23 -10.69
C TYR A 145 92.79 -104.45 -12.00
N SER A 146 92.08 -104.95 -13.00
CA SER A 146 92.03 -104.30 -14.32
C SER A 146 90.62 -103.91 -14.72
N TYR A 147 90.48 -102.68 -15.22
CA TYR A 147 89.21 -102.12 -15.68
C TYR A 147 89.37 -101.46 -17.05
N GLU A 148 88.27 -101.40 -17.79
CA GLU A 148 88.23 -100.75 -19.09
C GLU A 148 87.86 -99.27 -18.93
N LYS A 149 88.71 -98.39 -19.46
CA LYS A 149 88.45 -96.96 -19.54
C LYS A 149 87.39 -96.67 -20.58
N LYS A 150 86.25 -96.12 -20.14
CA LYS A 150 85.18 -95.64 -21.02
C LYS A 150 84.97 -94.14 -20.82
N ASP A 151 85.08 -93.38 -21.89
CA ASP A 151 84.77 -91.95 -21.87
C ASP A 151 83.26 -91.74 -21.85
N PHE A 152 82.74 -90.71 -21.16
CA PHE A 152 81.30 -90.46 -21.10
C PHE A 152 80.88 -89.46 -22.16
N GLU A 153 79.70 -89.67 -22.75
CA GLU A 153 79.11 -88.75 -23.73
C GLU A 153 77.82 -88.13 -23.19
N LEU A 154 77.62 -86.84 -23.46
CA LEU A 154 76.47 -86.08 -22.98
C LEU A 154 75.43 -85.91 -24.09
N SER A 155 74.16 -85.89 -23.70
CA SER A 155 73.03 -85.63 -24.62
C SER A 155 72.98 -84.19 -25.11
N ASP A 156 73.34 -83.24 -24.25
CA ASP A 156 73.26 -81.80 -24.52
C ASP A 156 74.52 -81.07 -24.07
N TYR A 157 74.96 -80.11 -24.91
CA TYR A 157 76.10 -79.23 -24.62
C TYR A 157 75.70 -77.76 -24.49
N PHE A 158 74.44 -77.42 -24.79
CA PHE A 158 73.89 -76.06 -24.72
C PHE A 158 72.52 -76.06 -24.07
N LEU A 159 72.32 -75.23 -23.04
CA LEU A 159 71.06 -75.10 -22.31
C LEU A 159 70.63 -73.63 -22.26
N SER A 160 69.32 -73.38 -22.38
CA SER A 160 68.72 -72.08 -22.03
C SER A 160 67.70 -72.30 -20.92
N MET A 161 67.78 -71.52 -19.84
CA MET A 161 66.89 -71.66 -18.68
C MET A 161 66.67 -70.30 -18.00
N LYS A 162 65.55 -70.13 -17.29
CA LYS A 162 65.28 -68.93 -16.48
C LYS A 162 65.86 -69.09 -15.08
N ILE A 163 66.09 -67.96 -14.41
CA ILE A 163 66.41 -67.93 -12.98
C ILE A 163 65.31 -68.68 -12.20
N GLY A 164 65.71 -69.69 -11.42
CA GLY A 164 64.85 -70.59 -10.65
C GLY A 164 64.57 -71.96 -11.32
N ASP A 165 64.91 -72.13 -12.61
CA ASP A 165 64.67 -73.39 -13.32
C ASP A 165 65.70 -74.49 -12.93
N THR A 166 65.36 -75.75 -13.18
CA THR A 166 66.26 -76.92 -13.11
C THR A 166 66.18 -77.73 -14.43
N LYS A 167 67.33 -78.22 -14.92
CA LYS A 167 67.45 -79.05 -16.13
C LYS A 167 68.41 -80.22 -15.95
N ASP A 168 68.16 -81.31 -16.67
CA ASP A 168 68.99 -82.52 -16.66
C ASP A 168 69.73 -82.68 -18.00
N VAL A 169 70.98 -83.15 -17.96
CA VAL A 169 71.80 -83.55 -19.12
C VAL A 169 72.20 -85.02 -18.95
N PHE A 170 71.66 -85.91 -19.78
CA PHE A 170 71.87 -87.35 -19.67
C PHE A 170 73.21 -87.80 -20.25
N VAL A 171 73.81 -88.82 -19.64
CA VAL A 171 74.97 -89.57 -20.14
C VAL A 171 74.46 -90.71 -21.01
N THR A 172 74.83 -90.70 -22.29
CA THR A 172 74.16 -91.51 -23.31
C THR A 172 74.82 -92.85 -23.59
N ASN A 173 76.08 -93.02 -23.23
CA ASN A 173 76.91 -94.17 -23.61
C ASN A 173 77.32 -95.08 -22.44
N PHE A 174 76.57 -95.05 -21.34
CA PHE A 174 76.69 -96.02 -20.26
C PHE A 174 75.57 -97.06 -20.32
N ASP A 175 75.90 -98.24 -20.79
CA ASP A 175 75.06 -99.39 -21.03
C ASP A 175 75.57 -100.56 -20.16
N GLY A 176 74.85 -100.88 -19.09
CA GLY A 176 75.25 -101.90 -18.09
C GLY A 176 75.97 -101.35 -16.85
N ALA A 177 76.56 -102.25 -16.06
CA ALA A 177 77.35 -101.91 -14.88
C ALA A 177 78.68 -101.28 -15.32
N THR A 178 78.71 -99.95 -15.36
CA THR A 178 79.91 -99.18 -15.68
C THR A 178 80.67 -98.91 -14.39
N ASP A 179 82.00 -99.02 -14.43
CA ASP A 179 82.84 -98.73 -13.27
C ASP A 179 82.70 -97.26 -12.83
N GLU A 180 82.65 -97.03 -11.52
CA GLU A 180 82.48 -95.69 -10.93
C GLU A 180 83.61 -94.72 -11.30
N LYS A 181 84.79 -95.23 -11.67
CA LYS A 181 85.91 -94.41 -12.19
C LYS A 181 85.54 -93.67 -13.48
N ASN A 182 84.62 -94.22 -14.28
CA ASN A 182 84.16 -93.60 -15.52
C ASN A 182 83.09 -92.51 -15.29
N TYR A 183 82.41 -92.46 -14.13
CA TYR A 183 81.28 -91.55 -13.91
C TYR A 183 81.65 -90.06 -13.93
N PRO A 184 80.82 -89.20 -14.55
CA PRO A 184 81.06 -87.75 -14.65
C PRO A 184 80.67 -87.00 -13.38
N ASN A 185 81.27 -87.35 -12.23
CA ASN A 185 80.92 -86.77 -10.94
C ASN A 185 81.91 -85.69 -10.46
N ASN A 186 82.75 -85.17 -11.36
CA ASN A 186 83.68 -84.08 -11.08
C ASN A 186 83.29 -82.84 -11.90
N PHE A 187 82.93 -81.76 -11.22
CA PHE A 187 82.35 -80.56 -11.83
C PHE A 187 83.11 -79.29 -11.47
N GLU A 188 83.18 -78.36 -12.42
CA GLU A 188 83.72 -77.02 -12.24
C GLU A 188 82.76 -76.01 -12.91
N TYR A 189 82.13 -75.15 -12.11
CA TYR A 189 81.07 -74.23 -12.52
C TYR A 189 80.97 -73.02 -11.56
N ASP A 190 80.25 -71.98 -11.98
CA ASP A 190 80.00 -70.81 -11.13
C ASP A 190 78.86 -71.07 -10.13
N THR A 191 79.24 -71.20 -8.86
CA THR A 191 78.32 -71.50 -7.74
C THR A 191 77.41 -70.32 -7.38
N ASN A 192 77.65 -69.10 -7.90
CA ASN A 192 76.74 -67.98 -7.72
C ASN A 192 75.49 -68.09 -8.59
N TYR A 193 75.54 -68.91 -9.65
CA TYR A 193 74.44 -69.05 -10.61
C TYR A 193 73.83 -70.45 -10.61
N PHE A 194 74.62 -71.50 -10.32
CA PHE A 194 74.16 -72.88 -10.43
C PHE A 194 74.47 -73.76 -9.23
N LYS A 195 73.73 -74.86 -9.15
CA LYS A 195 74.04 -76.07 -8.38
C LYS A 195 74.04 -77.25 -9.35
N VAL A 196 75.15 -78.00 -9.41
CA VAL A 196 75.34 -79.12 -10.36
C VAL A 196 75.71 -80.42 -9.62
N GLY A 197 75.16 -81.55 -10.06
CA GLY A 197 75.52 -82.89 -9.55
C GLY A 197 75.20 -84.01 -10.53
N TYR A 198 75.81 -85.18 -10.35
CA TYR A 198 75.52 -86.39 -11.13
C TYR A 198 74.62 -87.35 -10.36
N ASP A 199 73.52 -87.75 -10.97
CA ASP A 199 72.65 -88.84 -10.51
C ASP A 199 73.03 -90.11 -11.28
N SER A 200 73.70 -91.06 -10.59
CA SER A 200 74.15 -92.32 -11.19
C SER A 200 73.00 -93.28 -11.52
N VAL A 201 71.85 -93.16 -10.87
CA VAL A 201 70.65 -93.97 -11.13
C VAL A 201 69.96 -93.49 -12.40
N ARG A 202 69.80 -92.17 -12.54
CA ARG A 202 69.20 -91.54 -13.73
C ARG A 202 70.18 -91.35 -14.88
N LYS A 203 71.48 -91.56 -14.61
CA LYS A 203 72.60 -91.31 -15.53
C LYS A 203 72.54 -89.87 -16.07
N ALA A 204 72.30 -88.91 -15.19
CA ALA A 204 72.06 -87.53 -15.59
C ALA A 204 72.82 -86.54 -14.72
N ILE A 205 73.31 -85.47 -15.34
CA ILE A 205 73.85 -84.29 -14.67
C ILE A 205 72.72 -83.31 -14.48
N THR A 206 72.32 -83.07 -13.24
CA THR A 206 71.27 -82.10 -12.89
C THR A 206 71.90 -80.74 -12.65
N ILE A 207 71.38 -79.72 -13.33
CA ILE A 207 71.80 -78.32 -13.27
C ILE A 207 70.61 -77.47 -12.82
N SER A 208 70.69 -76.88 -11.64
CA SER A 208 69.68 -75.97 -11.10
C SER A 208 70.22 -74.54 -11.04
N SER A 209 69.47 -73.55 -11.53
CA SER A 209 69.80 -72.14 -11.33
C SER A 209 69.30 -71.62 -9.98
N LEU A 210 70.04 -70.72 -9.33
CA LEU A 210 69.68 -70.20 -8.01
C LEU A 210 68.58 -69.13 -8.10
N ASP A 211 67.58 -69.19 -7.20
CA ASP A 211 66.41 -68.29 -7.21
C ASP A 211 66.69 -66.84 -6.74
N ASN A 212 67.82 -66.61 -6.07
CA ASN A 212 68.20 -65.32 -5.49
C ASN A 212 68.90 -64.37 -6.47
N ILE A 213 69.04 -64.77 -7.74
CA ILE A 213 69.67 -63.97 -8.79
C ILE A 213 68.67 -62.90 -9.25
N THR A 214 69.03 -61.62 -9.18
CA THR A 214 68.15 -60.51 -9.61
C THR A 214 68.34 -60.14 -11.07
N THR A 215 69.56 -60.31 -11.59
CA THR A 215 69.92 -59.99 -12.98
C THR A 215 70.71 -61.14 -13.58
N PRO A 216 70.26 -61.74 -14.70
CA PRO A 216 71.03 -62.79 -15.35
C PRO A 216 72.33 -62.20 -15.94
N PRO A 217 73.42 -62.99 -16.01
CA PRO A 217 74.65 -62.58 -16.65
C PRO A 217 74.41 -62.35 -18.15
N GLN A 218 75.14 -61.40 -18.75
CA GLN A 218 74.98 -61.06 -20.16
C GLN A 218 75.49 -62.16 -21.11
N GLU A 219 76.47 -62.94 -20.66
CA GLU A 219 77.07 -64.04 -21.42
C GLU A 219 76.63 -65.41 -20.90
N SER A 220 76.73 -66.43 -21.76
CA SER A 220 76.48 -67.82 -21.37
C SER A 220 77.56 -68.32 -20.42
N LEU A 221 77.16 -68.91 -19.31
CA LEU A 221 78.05 -69.52 -18.33
C LEU A 221 78.47 -70.94 -18.76
N LYS A 222 79.58 -71.46 -18.22
CA LYS A 222 80.12 -72.78 -18.57
C LYS A 222 80.16 -73.71 -17.35
N ILE A 223 79.82 -74.96 -17.57
CA ILE A 223 79.94 -76.07 -16.60
C ILE A 223 80.87 -77.10 -17.21
N ILE A 224 82.02 -77.32 -16.59
CA ILE A 224 83.01 -78.32 -17.01
C ILE A 224 82.75 -79.61 -16.24
N VAL A 225 82.75 -80.73 -16.95
CA VAL A 225 82.45 -82.07 -16.43
C VAL A 225 83.62 -83.00 -16.73
N ARG A 226 84.08 -83.79 -15.75
CA ARG A 226 85.16 -84.78 -15.88
C ARG A 226 84.78 -86.10 -15.20
N SER A 227 85.42 -87.20 -15.61
CA SER A 227 85.26 -88.51 -14.95
C SER A 227 85.93 -88.52 -13.58
N ASN A 228 85.56 -89.47 -12.72
CA ASN A 228 86.09 -89.57 -11.36
C ASN A 228 87.59 -89.83 -11.29
N ASP A 229 88.16 -90.54 -12.25
CA ASP A 229 89.62 -90.74 -12.38
C ASP A 229 90.35 -89.58 -13.08
N LYS A 230 89.64 -88.47 -13.32
CA LYS A 230 90.18 -87.17 -13.77
C LYS A 230 91.01 -87.23 -15.05
N ARG A 231 90.71 -88.17 -15.94
CA ARG A 231 91.39 -88.30 -17.23
C ARG A 231 91.26 -87.03 -18.07
N ALA A 232 92.40 -86.53 -18.57
CA ALA A 232 92.44 -85.31 -19.37
C ALA A 232 91.65 -85.43 -20.70
N GLY A 233 91.58 -86.64 -21.28
CA GLY A 233 90.84 -86.91 -22.52
C GLY A 233 89.32 -86.88 -22.37
N ASN A 234 88.79 -87.00 -21.15
CA ASN A 234 87.36 -87.14 -20.88
C ASN A 234 86.77 -85.91 -20.17
N LYS A 235 87.05 -84.73 -20.74
CA LYS A 235 86.55 -83.42 -20.27
C LYS A 235 85.48 -82.91 -21.23
N LYS A 236 84.27 -82.65 -20.72
CA LYS A 236 83.15 -82.07 -21.50
C LYS A 236 82.74 -80.71 -20.92
N VAL A 237 82.16 -79.83 -21.74
CA VAL A 237 81.74 -78.48 -21.34
C VAL A 237 80.29 -78.25 -21.77
N ILE A 238 79.43 -77.87 -20.82
CA ILE A 238 78.03 -77.49 -21.05
C ILE A 238 77.94 -75.97 -20.95
N SER A 239 77.38 -75.30 -21.96
CA SER A 239 77.15 -73.86 -21.98
C SER A 239 75.70 -73.53 -21.62
N VAL A 240 75.47 -72.65 -20.65
CA VAL A 240 74.15 -72.32 -20.11
C VAL A 240 73.83 -70.83 -20.27
N LYS A 241 72.77 -70.51 -21.01
CA LYS A 241 72.20 -69.16 -21.13
C LYS A 241 71.09 -68.96 -20.10
N LEU A 242 71.29 -68.03 -19.17
CA LEU A 242 70.34 -67.73 -18.10
C LEU A 242 69.46 -66.52 -18.48
N LEU A 243 68.14 -66.61 -18.26
CA LEU A 243 67.15 -65.58 -18.60
C LEU A 243 66.47 -65.01 -17.34
N ALA A 244 66.02 -63.75 -17.43
CA ALA A 244 65.35 -63.04 -16.32
C ALA A 244 64.00 -63.68 -15.94
N LYS A 245 63.56 -63.43 -14.70
CA LYS A 245 62.26 -63.88 -14.18
C LYS A 245 61.10 -63.14 -14.84
N ALA A 246 59.99 -63.82 -15.11
CA ALA A 246 58.78 -63.20 -15.70
C ALA A 246 58.02 -62.34 -14.68
N LYS A 247 57.52 -61.14 -15.07
CA LYS A 247 56.76 -60.22 -14.19
C LYS A 247 55.70 -59.44 -14.99
N ASN A 248 54.47 -59.29 -14.50
CA ASN A 248 53.40 -58.53 -15.18
C ASN A 248 53.45 -57.03 -14.83
N PHE A 249 53.14 -56.12 -15.77
CA PHE A 249 53.01 -54.68 -15.47
C PHE A 249 51.74 -54.37 -14.67
N GLN A 250 51.79 -53.34 -13.83
CA GLN A 250 50.68 -52.92 -12.95
C GLN A 250 50.36 -51.43 -13.14
N LEU A 251 49.08 -51.09 -13.34
CA LEU A 251 48.61 -49.70 -13.44
C LEU A 251 48.24 -49.13 -12.07
N ALA A 252 48.46 -47.83 -11.87
CA ALA A 252 48.11 -47.14 -10.62
C ALA A 252 46.59 -47.02 -10.40
N THR A 253 45.81 -46.95 -11.48
CA THR A 253 44.34 -46.98 -11.48
C THR A 253 43.84 -47.55 -12.80
N ASN A 254 42.64 -48.11 -12.77
CA ASN A 254 41.91 -48.70 -13.88
C ASN A 254 40.64 -47.90 -14.23
N SER A 255 40.51 -46.67 -13.71
CA SER A 255 39.48 -45.72 -14.13
C SER A 255 39.96 -44.26 -14.07
N ILE A 256 39.51 -43.45 -15.03
CA ILE A 256 39.81 -42.01 -15.13
C ILE A 256 38.61 -41.22 -15.68
N SER A 257 38.57 -39.92 -15.37
CA SER A 257 37.61 -38.95 -15.92
C SER A 257 38.34 -37.86 -16.70
N LEU A 258 37.77 -37.44 -17.82
CA LEU A 258 38.36 -36.46 -18.74
C LEU A 258 37.23 -35.58 -19.30
N ASP A 259 37.36 -34.26 -19.39
CA ASP A 259 36.33 -33.48 -20.08
C ASP A 259 36.42 -33.75 -21.59
N ALA A 260 35.28 -33.74 -22.28
CA ALA A 260 35.19 -33.97 -23.72
C ALA A 260 35.66 -32.74 -24.52
N ILE A 261 36.75 -32.11 -24.09
CA ILE A 261 37.40 -30.99 -24.75
C ILE A 261 38.54 -31.56 -25.58
N ALA A 262 38.60 -31.20 -26.87
CA ALA A 262 39.68 -31.65 -27.74
C ALA A 262 41.05 -31.34 -27.12
N ASP A 263 41.96 -32.32 -27.20
CA ASP A 263 43.33 -32.26 -26.72
C ASP A 263 43.58 -32.28 -25.21
N GLN A 264 42.54 -32.37 -24.37
CA GLN A 264 42.73 -32.56 -22.92
C GLN A 264 43.34 -33.92 -22.61
N THR A 265 44.31 -33.97 -21.69
CA THR A 265 45.07 -35.21 -21.35
C THR A 265 45.04 -35.58 -19.87
N VAL A 266 45.08 -36.89 -19.58
CA VAL A 266 45.30 -37.48 -18.24
C VAL A 266 46.30 -38.64 -18.35
N SER A 267 47.19 -38.83 -17.38
CA SER A 267 48.18 -39.92 -17.37
C SER A 267 47.98 -40.90 -16.20
N ILE A 268 48.12 -42.20 -16.45
CA ILE A 268 48.12 -43.28 -15.44
C ILE A 268 49.54 -43.87 -15.32
N LYS A 269 50.13 -43.85 -14.13
CA LYS A 269 51.47 -44.43 -13.89
C LYS A 269 51.46 -45.96 -13.91
N ILE A 270 52.55 -46.58 -14.36
CA ILE A 270 52.83 -48.00 -14.21
C ILE A 270 53.67 -48.19 -12.95
N THR A 271 53.11 -48.79 -11.91
CA THR A 271 53.66 -48.75 -10.54
C THR A 271 54.91 -49.61 -10.36
N ASN A 272 55.08 -50.64 -11.18
CA ASN A 272 56.20 -51.58 -11.09
C ASN A 272 57.13 -51.54 -12.32
N TRP A 273 57.18 -50.41 -13.04
CA TRP A 273 57.93 -50.29 -14.29
C TRP A 273 59.39 -50.72 -14.20
N ASP A 274 60.09 -50.33 -13.13
CA ASP A 274 61.52 -50.62 -12.94
C ASP A 274 61.81 -52.11 -12.70
N ASP A 275 60.80 -52.88 -12.28
CA ASP A 275 60.92 -54.32 -12.09
C ASP A 275 60.70 -55.12 -13.37
N LEU A 276 60.24 -54.48 -14.44
CA LEU A 276 60.02 -55.09 -15.75
C LEU A 276 61.34 -55.07 -16.54
N ILE A 277 62.32 -55.83 -16.06
CA ILE A 277 63.67 -55.92 -16.66
C ILE A 277 63.57 -56.47 -18.09
N ASP A 278 62.75 -57.49 -18.31
CA ASP A 278 62.44 -57.99 -19.64
C ASP A 278 61.43 -57.06 -20.34
N SER A 279 61.83 -56.52 -21.49
CA SER A 279 61.00 -55.67 -22.34
C SER A 279 59.70 -56.32 -22.78
N SER A 280 59.62 -57.65 -22.86
CA SER A 280 58.40 -58.39 -23.22
C SER A 280 57.26 -58.18 -22.21
N ASN A 281 57.61 -57.79 -20.99
CA ASN A 281 56.68 -57.54 -19.89
C ASN A 281 56.14 -56.11 -19.87
N ARG A 282 56.70 -55.18 -20.66
CA ARG A 282 56.26 -53.78 -20.71
C ARG A 282 55.11 -53.59 -21.70
N PRO A 283 54.13 -52.71 -21.41
CA PRO A 283 53.09 -52.38 -22.36
C PRO A 283 53.66 -51.58 -23.54
N THR A 284 53.03 -51.71 -24.71
CA THR A 284 53.52 -51.13 -25.96
C THR A 284 52.40 -50.41 -26.72
N ASN A 285 52.76 -49.38 -27.51
CA ASN A 285 51.79 -48.51 -28.18
C ASN A 285 50.95 -49.24 -29.24
N ASP A 286 51.54 -50.20 -29.94
CA ASP A 286 50.89 -51.05 -30.95
C ASP A 286 49.89 -52.04 -30.35
N LYS A 287 49.86 -52.17 -29.02
CA LYS A 287 48.97 -53.08 -28.30
C LYS A 287 47.94 -52.38 -27.40
N ILE A 288 47.62 -51.13 -27.72
CA ILE A 288 46.50 -50.40 -27.12
C ILE A 288 45.27 -50.56 -28.03
N SER A 289 44.15 -51.02 -27.47
CA SER A 289 42.87 -51.16 -28.20
C SER A 289 41.73 -50.47 -27.46
N TYR A 290 40.71 -50.07 -28.22
CA TYR A 290 39.55 -49.32 -27.73
C TYR A 290 38.29 -50.11 -28.04
N ASP A 291 37.34 -50.15 -27.10
CA ASP A 291 36.00 -50.69 -27.38
C ASP A 291 35.18 -49.79 -28.32
N LYS A 292 35.43 -48.47 -28.27
CA LYS A 292 34.85 -47.44 -29.13
C LYS A 292 35.94 -46.52 -29.66
N THR A 293 36.06 -46.40 -30.98
CA THR A 293 37.05 -45.56 -31.64
C THR A 293 36.56 -44.11 -31.81
N GLY A 294 37.50 -43.16 -31.89
CA GLY A 294 37.19 -41.76 -32.22
C GLY A 294 36.77 -40.86 -31.05
N PHE A 295 36.84 -41.34 -29.81
CA PHE A 295 36.47 -40.57 -28.61
C PHE A 295 37.67 -40.20 -27.72
N VAL A 296 38.60 -41.15 -27.51
CA VAL A 296 39.84 -40.97 -26.74
C VAL A 296 40.99 -41.67 -27.49
N SER A 297 42.20 -41.12 -27.40
CA SER A 297 43.44 -41.80 -27.81
C SER A 297 44.35 -42.00 -26.61
N ALA A 298 45.00 -43.16 -26.50
CA ALA A 298 45.94 -43.49 -25.43
C ALA A 298 47.33 -43.89 -25.99
N LYS A 299 48.40 -43.55 -25.25
CA LYS A 299 49.79 -43.81 -25.63
C LYS A 299 50.64 -44.14 -24.39
N VAL A 300 51.48 -45.17 -24.49
CA VAL A 300 52.56 -45.46 -23.54
C VAL A 300 53.64 -44.38 -23.64
N ASP A 301 53.86 -43.67 -22.54
CA ASP A 301 54.96 -42.76 -22.35
C ASP A 301 56.06 -43.47 -21.55
N ILE A 302 57.08 -43.93 -22.27
CA ILE A 302 58.24 -44.66 -21.73
C ILE A 302 59.06 -43.78 -20.79
N ASN A 303 59.18 -42.48 -21.09
CA ASN A 303 60.00 -41.55 -20.30
C ASN A 303 59.36 -41.29 -18.94
N ASN A 304 58.04 -41.12 -18.93
CA ASN A 304 57.26 -40.87 -17.72
C ASN A 304 56.68 -42.13 -17.07
N LYS A 305 57.02 -43.33 -17.59
CA LYS A 305 56.60 -44.64 -17.08
C LYS A 305 55.07 -44.70 -16.89
N SER A 306 54.31 -44.22 -17.86
CA SER A 306 52.86 -44.01 -17.74
C SER A 306 52.12 -44.24 -19.06
N ILE A 307 50.79 -44.27 -18.99
CA ILE A 307 49.88 -44.28 -20.13
C ILE A 307 49.14 -42.95 -20.17
N VAL A 308 49.29 -42.19 -21.24
CA VAL A 308 48.66 -40.89 -21.45
C VAL A 308 47.40 -41.07 -22.29
N PHE A 309 46.26 -40.62 -21.78
CA PHE A 309 44.96 -40.58 -22.46
C PHE A 309 44.68 -39.15 -22.91
N LYS A 310 44.08 -38.98 -24.08
CA LYS A 310 43.79 -37.70 -24.73
C LYS A 310 42.38 -37.70 -25.33
N ALA A 311 41.56 -36.69 -25.01
CA ALA A 311 40.21 -36.54 -25.54
C ALA A 311 40.23 -36.01 -26.98
N THR A 312 39.28 -36.46 -27.79
CA THR A 312 39.11 -36.03 -29.19
C THR A 312 38.07 -34.92 -29.39
N GLY A 313 37.28 -34.60 -28.36
CA GLY A 313 36.15 -33.68 -28.43
C GLY A 313 34.77 -34.33 -28.68
N ASN A 314 34.73 -35.62 -29.02
CA ASN A 314 33.48 -36.37 -29.19
C ASN A 314 32.94 -36.91 -27.86
N LEU A 315 31.61 -37.02 -27.71
CA LEU A 315 30.93 -37.39 -26.46
C LEU A 315 30.41 -38.84 -26.46
N THR A 316 30.68 -39.57 -25.37
CA THR A 316 30.09 -40.88 -25.02
C THR A 316 30.21 -41.07 -23.50
N ASP A 317 29.32 -41.84 -22.88
CA ASP A 317 29.27 -41.96 -21.41
C ASP A 317 30.55 -42.59 -20.83
N LYS A 318 30.99 -43.72 -21.41
CA LYS A 318 32.18 -44.47 -21.02
C LYS A 318 32.85 -45.13 -22.23
N ILE A 319 34.17 -45.25 -22.17
CA ILE A 319 35.04 -45.95 -23.12
C ILE A 319 35.93 -46.90 -22.32
N LYS A 320 36.10 -48.12 -22.81
CA LYS A 320 37.06 -49.09 -22.27
C LYS A 320 38.29 -49.12 -23.16
N VAL A 321 39.45 -48.85 -22.57
CA VAL A 321 40.76 -48.91 -23.22
C VAL A 321 41.55 -50.08 -22.65
N THR A 322 41.96 -51.03 -23.49
CA THR A 322 42.78 -52.18 -23.10
C THR A 322 44.24 -51.91 -23.44
N ILE A 323 45.13 -52.08 -22.47
CA ILE A 323 46.58 -51.90 -22.59
C ILE A 323 47.23 -53.28 -22.45
N LYS A 324 48.13 -53.66 -23.36
CA LYS A 324 48.76 -55.00 -23.31
C LYS A 324 50.30 -54.97 -23.41
N SER A 325 50.94 -55.92 -22.76
CA SER A 325 52.32 -56.37 -23.02
C SER A 325 52.30 -57.66 -23.83
N LEU A 326 53.44 -58.37 -23.99
CA LEU A 326 53.44 -59.64 -24.74
C LEU A 326 52.54 -60.70 -24.10
N ASN A 327 52.52 -60.78 -22.77
CA ASN A 327 51.90 -61.87 -22.02
C ASN A 327 50.86 -61.42 -20.96
N HIS A 328 50.55 -60.11 -20.87
CA HIS A 328 49.60 -59.56 -19.88
C HIS A 328 48.74 -58.43 -20.48
N SER A 329 47.54 -58.20 -19.94
CA SER A 329 46.65 -57.10 -20.34
C SER A 329 45.90 -56.50 -19.16
N GLU A 330 45.70 -55.18 -19.18
CA GLU A 330 44.93 -54.41 -18.21
C GLU A 330 43.85 -53.57 -18.93
N GLU A 331 42.73 -53.29 -18.27
CA GLU A 331 41.64 -52.46 -18.80
C GLU A 331 41.49 -51.16 -18.00
N VAL A 332 41.23 -50.05 -18.71
CA VAL A 332 40.97 -48.72 -18.13
C VAL A 332 39.63 -48.19 -18.61
N ILE A 333 38.75 -47.79 -17.68
CA ILE A 333 37.48 -47.13 -17.98
C ILE A 333 37.68 -45.60 -18.01
N VAL A 334 37.42 -44.98 -19.16
CA VAL A 334 37.49 -43.52 -19.35
C VAL A 334 36.08 -42.95 -19.44
N SER A 335 35.72 -42.06 -18.52
CA SER A 335 34.43 -41.33 -18.54
C SER A 335 34.64 -39.92 -19.11
N LEU A 336 33.85 -39.54 -20.12
CA LEU A 336 33.94 -38.22 -20.76
C LEU A 336 32.88 -37.24 -20.21
N ILE A 337 33.32 -36.09 -19.70
CA ILE A 337 32.45 -35.09 -19.07
C ILE A 337 32.09 -33.99 -20.08
N ARG A 338 30.80 -33.67 -20.25
CA ARG A 338 30.34 -32.60 -21.14
C ARG A 338 30.67 -31.21 -20.54
N PRO A 339 31.28 -30.28 -21.30
CA PRO A 339 31.50 -28.91 -20.84
C PRO A 339 30.19 -28.11 -20.77
N LYS A 340 29.99 -27.33 -19.70
CA LYS A 340 28.76 -26.56 -19.44
C LYS A 340 28.66 -25.31 -20.33
N LYS A 341 27.50 -25.06 -20.94
CA LYS A 341 27.20 -23.82 -21.69
C LYS A 341 26.14 -22.96 -20.99
N VAL A 342 26.17 -21.65 -21.25
CA VAL A 342 25.27 -20.63 -20.67
C VAL A 342 24.42 -20.01 -21.77
N ALA A 343 23.12 -19.84 -21.51
CA ALA A 343 22.19 -19.22 -22.46
C ALA A 343 22.53 -17.75 -22.76
N VAL A 344 22.37 -17.30 -24.00
CA VAL A 344 22.59 -15.89 -24.42
C VAL A 344 21.25 -15.29 -24.86
N LEU A 345 20.81 -14.22 -24.18
CA LEU A 345 19.54 -13.55 -24.46
C LEU A 345 19.69 -12.49 -25.57
N GLU A 346 18.70 -12.39 -26.45
CA GLU A 346 18.64 -11.38 -27.52
C GLU A 346 18.65 -9.94 -27.00
N LYS A 347 17.91 -9.68 -25.91
CA LYS A 347 17.80 -8.38 -25.27
C LYS A 347 17.54 -8.54 -23.77
N THR A 348 17.96 -7.54 -23.00
CA THR A 348 17.81 -7.51 -21.53
C THR A 348 17.02 -6.30 -21.03
N LYS A 349 16.54 -5.41 -21.92
CA LYS A 349 15.68 -4.27 -21.58
C LYS A 349 14.40 -4.32 -22.38
N ILE A 350 13.26 -4.20 -21.70
CA ILE A 350 11.94 -4.35 -22.30
C ILE A 350 11.00 -3.27 -21.76
N VAL A 351 10.26 -2.65 -22.67
CA VAL A 351 9.11 -1.80 -22.36
C VAL A 351 7.89 -2.45 -22.99
N MET A 352 6.85 -2.67 -22.19
CA MET A 352 5.60 -3.28 -22.65
C MET A 352 4.40 -2.62 -21.98
N THR A 353 3.19 -2.91 -22.45
CA THR A 353 1.94 -2.39 -21.87
C THR A 353 1.28 -3.44 -20.96
N THR A 354 0.38 -3.01 -20.07
CA THR A 354 -0.48 -3.92 -19.31
C THR A 354 -1.22 -4.91 -20.23
N ASN A 355 -1.38 -6.16 -19.80
CA ASN A 355 -2.01 -7.26 -20.56
C ASN A 355 -1.35 -7.66 -21.89
N SER A 356 -0.14 -7.20 -22.20
CA SER A 356 0.58 -7.62 -23.40
C SER A 356 1.55 -8.78 -23.14
N TYR A 357 2.09 -9.31 -24.23
CA TYR A 357 3.10 -10.37 -24.25
C TYR A 357 4.35 -9.87 -24.94
N GLU A 358 5.51 -10.23 -24.40
CA GLU A 358 6.81 -10.00 -25.03
C GLU A 358 7.62 -11.30 -25.03
N TYR A 359 8.44 -11.50 -26.06
CA TYR A 359 9.29 -12.67 -26.22
C TYR A 359 10.76 -12.24 -26.32
N ILE A 360 11.65 -12.95 -25.62
CA ILE A 360 13.10 -12.77 -25.71
C ILE A 360 13.71 -14.05 -26.26
N LYS A 361 14.29 -14.01 -27.45
CA LYS A 361 14.93 -15.21 -28.03
C LYS A 361 16.19 -15.60 -27.27
N VAL A 362 16.44 -16.91 -27.16
CA VAL A 362 17.72 -17.46 -26.72
C VAL A 362 18.56 -17.77 -27.95
N LEU A 363 19.59 -16.96 -28.19
CA LEU A 363 20.36 -16.97 -29.45
C LEU A 363 21.12 -18.27 -29.66
N ASN A 364 21.60 -18.91 -28.60
CA ASN A 364 22.36 -20.17 -28.64
C ASN A 364 21.53 -21.39 -28.21
N TYR A 365 20.20 -21.36 -28.36
CA TYR A 365 19.30 -22.43 -27.90
C TYR A 365 19.71 -23.83 -28.36
N ASP A 366 20.09 -23.99 -29.64
CA ASP A 366 20.42 -25.29 -30.22
C ASP A 366 21.73 -25.88 -29.70
N GLU A 367 22.54 -25.08 -28.98
CA GLU A 367 23.79 -25.50 -28.36
C GLU A 367 23.65 -25.93 -26.90
N LEU A 368 22.50 -25.70 -26.28
CA LEU A 368 22.25 -25.96 -24.86
C LEU A 368 21.73 -27.38 -24.65
N ASP A 369 22.18 -28.02 -23.57
CA ASP A 369 21.54 -29.23 -23.05
C ASP A 369 20.11 -28.94 -22.57
N LYS A 370 19.13 -29.46 -23.32
CA LYS A 370 17.70 -29.23 -23.10
C LYS A 370 17.21 -29.67 -21.71
N GLN A 371 17.93 -30.57 -21.02
CA GLN A 371 17.55 -31.00 -19.68
C GLN A 371 18.06 -30.09 -18.56
N ASN A 372 19.19 -29.42 -18.75
CA ASN A 372 19.90 -28.78 -17.64
C ASN A 372 20.35 -27.35 -17.91
N GLU A 373 20.51 -26.94 -19.17
CA GLU A 373 21.13 -25.66 -19.57
C GLU A 373 20.13 -24.64 -20.12
N LEU A 374 18.84 -24.97 -20.23
CA LEU A 374 17.80 -24.01 -20.62
C LEU A 374 17.62 -22.91 -19.56
N PRO A 375 17.40 -21.64 -19.95
CA PRO A 375 17.14 -20.55 -19.03
C PRO A 375 15.67 -20.57 -18.57
N ASP A 376 15.29 -21.64 -17.86
CA ASP A 376 13.91 -21.95 -17.46
C ASP A 376 13.62 -21.68 -15.97
N GLN A 377 14.60 -21.15 -15.24
CA GLN A 377 14.46 -20.75 -13.84
C GLN A 377 14.38 -19.23 -13.74
N PHE A 378 13.41 -18.75 -12.96
CA PHE A 378 13.10 -17.32 -12.86
C PHE A 378 12.94 -16.87 -11.42
N SER A 379 13.32 -15.63 -11.13
CA SER A 379 12.93 -14.92 -9.90
C SER A 379 12.69 -13.46 -10.22
N TYR A 380 11.60 -12.91 -9.72
CA TYR A 380 11.18 -11.54 -9.98
C TYR A 380 10.48 -10.98 -8.74
N GLU A 381 10.73 -9.71 -8.44
CA GLU A 381 10.29 -9.07 -7.18
C GLU A 381 8.77 -8.90 -7.07
N LEU A 382 8.08 -8.83 -8.21
CA LEU A 382 6.64 -8.56 -8.29
C LEU A 382 5.93 -9.71 -8.99
N GLU A 383 5.72 -10.84 -8.30
CA GLU A 383 5.00 -12.00 -8.84
C GLU A 383 3.57 -11.69 -9.35
N ASN A 384 3.02 -10.60 -8.83
CA ASN A 384 1.69 -10.12 -9.15
C ASN A 384 1.68 -9.29 -10.45
N ALA A 385 2.82 -8.78 -10.91
CA ALA A 385 2.92 -7.88 -12.07
C ALA A 385 3.20 -8.60 -13.38
N VAL A 386 3.88 -9.74 -13.32
CA VAL A 386 4.24 -10.53 -14.50
C VAL A 386 4.06 -12.02 -14.29
N TYR A 387 3.92 -12.73 -15.40
CA TYR A 387 4.15 -14.17 -15.49
C TYR A 387 5.27 -14.42 -16.49
N VAL A 388 6.31 -15.12 -16.06
CA VAL A 388 7.48 -15.42 -16.89
C VAL A 388 7.57 -16.92 -17.07
N SER A 389 7.78 -17.38 -18.30
CA SER A 389 7.95 -18.79 -18.62
C SER A 389 8.91 -18.98 -19.78
N PHE A 390 9.47 -20.19 -19.91
CA PHE A 390 10.29 -20.55 -21.06
C PHE A 390 9.43 -21.26 -22.11
N ASP A 391 9.35 -20.69 -23.31
CA ASP A 391 8.66 -21.28 -24.46
C ASP A 391 9.66 -22.08 -25.30
N THR A 392 9.62 -23.40 -25.14
CA THR A 392 10.47 -24.33 -25.89
C THR A 392 10.15 -24.38 -27.38
N SER A 393 8.92 -24.04 -27.81
CA SER A 393 8.53 -24.05 -29.22
C SER A 393 9.11 -22.84 -29.96
N ASN A 394 9.07 -21.67 -29.33
CA ASN A 394 9.58 -20.41 -29.89
C ASN A 394 11.04 -20.12 -29.52
N LYS A 395 11.69 -21.01 -28.74
CA LYS A 395 13.08 -20.88 -28.27
C LYS A 395 13.31 -19.54 -27.53
N SER A 396 12.35 -19.15 -26.71
CA SER A 396 12.30 -17.80 -26.13
C SER A 396 11.75 -17.78 -24.71
N ILE A 397 12.15 -16.78 -23.92
CA ILE A 397 11.47 -16.44 -22.66
C ILE A 397 10.22 -15.63 -23.00
N GLN A 398 9.06 -16.11 -22.57
CA GLN A 398 7.79 -15.40 -22.68
C GLN A 398 7.53 -14.62 -21.39
N ILE A 399 7.29 -13.31 -21.51
CA ILE A 399 6.89 -12.44 -20.42
C ILE A 399 5.48 -11.94 -20.70
N LYS A 400 4.54 -12.22 -19.79
CA LYS A 400 3.16 -11.74 -19.83
C LYS A 400 2.98 -10.67 -18.75
N ALA A 401 2.70 -9.42 -19.16
CA ALA A 401 2.35 -8.36 -18.22
C ALA A 401 0.92 -8.56 -17.71
N LYS A 402 0.74 -8.39 -16.40
CA LYS A 402 -0.58 -8.31 -15.75
C LYS A 402 -0.99 -6.82 -15.65
N ASN A 403 -2.10 -6.55 -14.96
CA ASN A 403 -2.64 -5.21 -14.71
C ASN A 403 -1.90 -4.47 -13.57
N ILE A 404 -0.58 -4.44 -13.58
CA ILE A 404 0.23 -3.70 -12.60
C ILE A 404 1.32 -2.93 -13.33
N LEU A 405 1.32 -1.61 -13.16
CA LEU A 405 2.36 -0.74 -13.69
C LEU A 405 3.65 -0.94 -12.90
N THR A 406 4.78 -0.98 -13.60
CA THR A 406 6.07 -1.05 -12.93
C THR A 406 7.17 -0.41 -13.77
N LYS A 407 8.18 0.15 -13.10
CA LYS A 407 9.36 0.74 -13.75
C LYS A 407 10.61 0.02 -13.26
N ASN A 408 11.46 -0.36 -14.20
CA ASN A 408 12.76 -0.97 -13.95
C ASN A 408 12.71 -2.22 -13.04
N THR A 409 11.66 -3.04 -13.11
CA THR A 409 11.61 -4.32 -12.39
C THR A 409 12.62 -5.29 -12.96
N GLU A 410 13.32 -6.00 -12.08
CA GLU A 410 14.29 -7.01 -12.48
C GLU A 410 13.65 -8.41 -12.52
N ILE A 411 13.79 -9.08 -13.66
CA ILE A 411 13.55 -10.52 -13.80
C ILE A 411 14.93 -11.16 -13.93
N LYS A 412 15.30 -11.98 -12.93
CA LYS A 412 16.53 -12.78 -13.00
C LYS A 412 16.20 -14.14 -13.61
N VAL A 413 16.97 -14.55 -14.61
CA VAL A 413 16.82 -15.82 -15.30
C VAL A 413 18.13 -16.62 -15.28
N TRP A 414 18.04 -17.92 -15.05
CA TRP A 414 19.20 -18.83 -15.04
C TRP A 414 18.80 -20.25 -15.48
N SER A 415 19.80 -21.11 -15.65
CA SER A 415 19.61 -22.53 -15.95
C SER A 415 19.81 -23.41 -14.73
N LYS A 416 19.15 -24.57 -14.70
CA LYS A 416 19.25 -25.53 -13.59
C LYS A 416 20.70 -25.98 -13.32
N SER A 417 21.52 -26.11 -14.35
CA SER A 417 22.95 -26.49 -14.25
C SER A 417 23.87 -25.40 -13.74
N ASN A 418 23.40 -24.14 -13.70
CA ASN A 418 24.19 -22.96 -13.39
C ASN A 418 23.43 -21.90 -12.56
N PRO A 419 23.00 -22.22 -11.32
CA PRO A 419 22.19 -21.33 -10.49
C PRO A 419 22.88 -20.05 -10.01
N THR A 420 24.22 -19.99 -10.09
CA THR A 420 25.03 -18.82 -9.72
C THR A 420 25.13 -17.80 -10.85
N PHE A 421 24.98 -18.22 -12.11
CA PHE A 421 25.02 -17.32 -13.26
C PHE A 421 23.60 -16.87 -13.63
N LYS A 422 23.17 -15.73 -13.08
CA LYS A 422 21.87 -15.13 -13.33
C LYS A 422 22.01 -13.96 -14.31
N GLN A 423 21.21 -13.95 -15.37
CA GLN A 423 21.04 -12.80 -16.25
C GLN A 423 19.86 -11.96 -15.77
N THR A 424 19.98 -10.65 -15.82
CA THR A 424 18.91 -9.72 -15.43
C THR A 424 18.25 -9.14 -16.66
N ILE A 425 16.92 -9.23 -16.71
CA ILE A 425 16.06 -8.52 -17.65
C ILE A 425 15.42 -7.36 -16.88
N THR A 426 15.64 -6.12 -17.32
CA THR A 426 14.98 -4.92 -16.80
C THR A 426 13.68 -4.69 -17.57
N LEU A 427 12.57 -4.63 -16.84
CA LEU A 427 11.22 -4.50 -17.38
C LEU A 427 10.55 -3.21 -16.93
N THR A 428 9.90 -2.53 -17.88
CA THR A 428 8.94 -1.45 -17.61
C THR A 428 7.58 -1.82 -18.21
N ILE A 429 6.53 -1.78 -17.40
CA ILE A 429 5.13 -1.99 -17.80
C ILE A 429 4.40 -0.65 -17.68
N GLU A 430 3.94 -0.12 -18.81
CA GLU A 430 3.19 1.13 -18.90
C GLU A 430 1.69 0.86 -19.08
N ALA A 431 0.85 1.84 -18.75
CA ALA A 431 -0.59 1.71 -18.97
C ALA A 431 -0.87 1.71 -20.48
N GLU A 432 -1.86 0.94 -20.92
CA GLU A 432 -2.36 1.05 -22.30
C GLU A 432 -3.01 2.44 -22.52
N ASN A 433 -3.05 2.90 -23.77
CA ASN A 433 -3.77 4.13 -24.12
C ASN A 433 -5.28 3.84 -24.09
N VAL A 434 -5.92 4.10 -22.95
CA VAL A 434 -7.33 3.83 -22.73
C VAL A 434 -8.10 5.15 -22.73
N PRO A 435 -9.07 5.36 -23.64
CA PRO A 435 -9.91 6.55 -23.59
C PRO A 435 -10.81 6.50 -22.34
N PHE A 436 -10.80 7.56 -21.52
CA PHE A 436 -11.76 7.69 -20.43
C PHE A 436 -13.18 7.85 -20.98
N LYS A 437 -14.17 7.41 -20.21
CA LYS A 437 -15.59 7.52 -20.53
C LYS A 437 -16.37 8.14 -19.38
N LEU A 438 -17.13 9.18 -19.65
CA LEU A 438 -18.05 9.77 -18.68
C LEU A 438 -19.29 8.88 -18.56
N LYS A 439 -19.73 8.62 -17.32
CA LYS A 439 -20.94 7.84 -17.05
C LYS A 439 -22.20 8.55 -17.57
N GLU A 440 -22.21 9.88 -17.48
CA GLU A 440 -23.32 10.74 -17.88
C GLU A 440 -22.77 11.96 -18.62
N THR A 441 -23.47 12.38 -19.66
CA THR A 441 -23.08 13.51 -20.52
C THR A 441 -23.99 14.72 -20.37
N ASN A 442 -25.06 14.63 -19.58
CA ASN A 442 -25.97 15.74 -19.34
C ASN A 442 -26.14 15.94 -17.83
N ILE A 443 -25.70 17.08 -17.32
CA ILE A 443 -25.76 17.40 -15.89
C ILE A 443 -26.69 18.58 -15.70
N ARG A 444 -27.63 18.43 -14.77
CA ARG A 444 -28.53 19.49 -14.33
C ARG A 444 -28.22 19.83 -12.89
N SER A 445 -27.85 21.09 -12.63
CA SER A 445 -27.28 21.54 -11.36
C SER A 445 -27.93 22.86 -10.93
N GLN A 446 -28.12 23.05 -9.63
CA GLN A 446 -28.53 24.36 -9.09
C GLN A 446 -27.33 25.30 -9.05
N VAL A 447 -27.53 26.62 -9.10
CA VAL A 447 -26.44 27.58 -8.80
C VAL A 447 -25.77 27.30 -7.45
N TYR A 448 -24.47 27.56 -7.33
CA TYR A 448 -23.66 27.34 -6.10
C TYR A 448 -23.64 25.89 -5.57
N SER A 449 -24.06 24.91 -6.36
CA SER A 449 -24.01 23.49 -5.98
C SER A 449 -22.81 22.77 -6.58
N THR A 450 -22.38 21.69 -5.91
CA THR A 450 -21.32 20.79 -6.39
C THR A 450 -21.93 19.49 -6.88
N ASN A 451 -21.60 19.10 -8.10
CA ASN A 451 -21.98 17.82 -8.71
C ASN A 451 -20.74 17.03 -9.13
N TYR A 452 -20.90 15.71 -9.25
CA TYR A 452 -19.82 14.78 -9.57
C TYR A 452 -20.23 13.86 -10.72
N VAL A 453 -19.44 13.84 -11.78
CA VAL A 453 -19.65 12.95 -12.94
C VAL A 453 -18.64 11.83 -12.90
N GLN A 454 -19.12 10.62 -12.64
CA GLN A 454 -18.26 9.44 -12.54
C GLN A 454 -17.60 9.10 -13.88
N ILE A 455 -16.33 8.68 -13.83
CA ILE A 455 -15.63 8.13 -14.99
C ILE A 455 -15.85 6.61 -14.98
N SER A 456 -16.66 6.11 -15.91
CA SER A 456 -17.19 4.73 -15.85
C SER A 456 -16.12 3.65 -15.95
N ASN A 457 -14.97 3.97 -16.54
CA ASN A 457 -13.84 3.06 -16.73
C ASN A 457 -12.58 3.49 -15.97
N TYR A 458 -12.72 4.26 -14.88
CA TYR A 458 -11.57 4.78 -14.13
C TYR A 458 -10.52 3.72 -13.73
N PRO A 459 -10.90 2.52 -13.23
CA PRO A 459 -9.91 1.49 -12.87
C PRO A 459 -9.03 1.01 -14.03
N LEU A 460 -9.47 1.20 -15.28
CA LEU A 460 -8.70 0.83 -16.49
C LEU A 460 -7.72 1.93 -16.92
N LEU A 461 -7.80 3.12 -16.33
CA LEU A 461 -6.92 4.25 -16.65
C LEU A 461 -5.60 4.19 -15.88
N PHE A 462 -5.54 3.38 -14.81
CA PHE A 462 -4.36 3.15 -13.94
C PHE A 462 -3.73 4.42 -13.36
N ASP A 463 -4.53 5.45 -13.14
CA ASP A 463 -4.06 6.79 -12.74
C ASP A 463 -2.96 7.37 -13.65
N ASP A 464 -2.85 6.87 -14.89
CA ASP A 464 -1.85 7.35 -15.84
C ASP A 464 -2.27 8.75 -16.36
N PRO A 465 -1.44 9.79 -16.18
CA PRO A 465 -1.77 11.16 -16.59
C PRO A 465 -2.18 11.29 -18.06
N LYS A 466 -1.73 10.40 -18.95
CA LYS A 466 -2.11 10.43 -20.37
C LYS A 466 -3.57 10.05 -20.60
N ASN A 467 -4.10 9.15 -19.77
CA ASN A 467 -5.46 8.61 -19.87
C ASN A 467 -6.47 9.44 -19.08
N LEU A 468 -6.01 10.11 -18.01
CA LEU A 468 -6.87 10.90 -17.12
C LEU A 468 -7.33 12.23 -17.75
N PRO A 469 -8.58 12.66 -17.52
CA PRO A 469 -9.05 14.00 -17.84
C PRO A 469 -8.17 15.07 -17.20
N SER A 470 -7.59 15.94 -18.03
CA SER A 470 -6.64 16.96 -17.57
C SER A 470 -6.90 18.35 -18.15
N LYS A 471 -7.66 18.44 -19.24
CA LYS A 471 -8.01 19.71 -19.89
C LYS A 471 -9.53 19.89 -19.95
N PHE A 472 -10.00 21.07 -19.54
CA PHE A 472 -11.41 21.42 -19.50
C PHE A 472 -11.63 22.74 -20.26
N GLU A 473 -12.40 22.69 -21.34
CA GLU A 473 -12.77 23.83 -22.18
C GLU A 473 -14.26 24.12 -22.01
N TYR A 474 -14.59 25.25 -21.38
CA TYR A 474 -15.95 25.70 -21.08
C TYR A 474 -15.94 27.18 -20.66
N ASP A 475 -17.11 27.82 -20.58
CA ASP A 475 -17.22 29.18 -20.03
C ASP A 475 -17.17 29.16 -18.49
N LYS A 476 -16.06 29.68 -17.94
CA LYS A 476 -15.76 29.72 -16.51
C LYS A 476 -16.67 30.65 -15.70
N ASN A 477 -17.51 31.45 -16.33
CA ASN A 477 -18.49 32.29 -15.63
C ASN A 477 -19.59 31.45 -14.96
N TYR A 478 -19.87 30.24 -15.46
CA TYR A 478 -20.97 29.40 -14.99
C TYR A 478 -20.56 28.31 -13.99
N ALA A 479 -19.31 27.84 -14.04
CA ALA A 479 -18.83 26.77 -13.18
C ALA A 479 -17.31 26.78 -13.01
N ASP A 480 -16.80 26.00 -12.07
CA ASP A 480 -15.41 25.52 -11.98
C ASP A 480 -15.43 24.00 -12.11
N ILE A 481 -14.70 23.46 -13.08
CA ILE A 481 -14.72 22.05 -13.44
C ILE A 481 -13.30 21.48 -13.34
N SER A 482 -13.14 20.39 -12.61
CA SER A 482 -11.85 19.74 -12.37
C SER A 482 -11.99 18.24 -12.21
N LEU A 483 -10.89 17.50 -12.37
CA LEU A 483 -10.81 16.10 -11.96
C LEU A 483 -10.70 16.03 -10.43
N ASP A 484 -11.51 15.19 -9.80
CA ASP A 484 -11.40 14.78 -8.41
C ASP A 484 -10.88 13.34 -8.37
N ILE A 485 -9.57 13.21 -8.09
CA ILE A 485 -8.85 11.94 -8.10
C ILE A 485 -9.33 11.03 -6.97
N GLU A 486 -9.64 11.57 -5.79
CA GLU A 486 -10.09 10.76 -4.65
C GLU A 486 -11.46 10.11 -4.93
N ARG A 487 -12.30 10.78 -5.72
CA ARG A 487 -13.65 10.32 -6.07
C ARG A 487 -13.76 9.72 -7.47
N ASN A 488 -12.66 9.59 -8.21
CA ASN A 488 -12.63 9.05 -9.58
C ASN A 488 -13.66 9.73 -10.52
N SER A 489 -13.84 11.05 -10.39
CA SER A 489 -14.95 11.77 -11.02
C SER A 489 -14.59 13.19 -11.44
N ILE A 490 -15.36 13.76 -12.36
CA ILE A 490 -15.30 15.18 -12.69
C ILE A 490 -16.14 15.96 -11.68
N LYS A 491 -15.50 16.82 -10.90
CA LYS A 491 -16.15 17.75 -9.99
C LYS A 491 -16.58 19.00 -10.76
N ILE A 492 -17.86 19.36 -10.63
CA ILE A 492 -18.47 20.55 -11.22
C ILE A 492 -19.00 21.42 -10.08
N VAL A 493 -18.38 22.56 -9.83
CA VAL A 493 -18.84 23.56 -8.85
C VAL A 493 -19.50 24.70 -9.62
N THR A 494 -20.81 24.77 -9.59
CA THR A 494 -21.57 25.80 -10.31
C THR A 494 -21.52 27.15 -9.61
N LYS A 495 -21.60 28.23 -10.37
CA LYS A 495 -21.56 29.62 -9.89
C LYS A 495 -22.97 30.23 -9.90
N GLY A 496 -23.06 31.53 -9.60
CA GLY A 496 -24.32 32.26 -9.49
C GLY A 496 -25.00 32.64 -10.82
N LEU A 497 -24.63 32.04 -11.95
CA LEU A 497 -25.23 32.33 -13.25
C LEU A 497 -25.94 31.09 -13.81
N GLU A 498 -27.13 31.32 -14.36
CA GLU A 498 -27.90 30.28 -15.04
C GLU A 498 -27.42 30.08 -16.47
N CYS A 499 -27.41 28.84 -16.94
CA CYS A 499 -27.15 28.51 -18.34
C CYS A 499 -27.96 27.29 -18.76
N TYR A 500 -28.34 27.27 -20.03
CA TYR A 500 -28.97 26.10 -20.64
C TYR A 500 -27.98 25.42 -21.56
N ARG A 501 -27.69 24.14 -21.27
CA ARG A 501 -26.93 23.25 -22.16
C ARG A 501 -25.55 23.80 -22.58
N LEU A 502 -24.81 24.36 -21.62
CA LEU A 502 -23.40 24.75 -21.80
C LEU A 502 -22.56 23.53 -22.17
N GLU A 503 -21.90 23.57 -23.32
CA GLU A 503 -20.95 22.52 -23.72
C GLU A 503 -19.65 22.64 -22.92
N VAL A 504 -19.27 21.57 -22.26
CA VAL A 504 -18.01 21.37 -21.55
C VAL A 504 -17.25 20.28 -22.28
N LYS A 505 -16.12 20.64 -22.88
CA LYS A 505 -15.24 19.68 -23.52
C LYS A 505 -14.14 19.27 -22.54
N ILE A 506 -14.11 17.98 -22.24
CA ILE A 506 -13.20 17.36 -21.28
C ILE A 506 -12.21 16.51 -22.08
N SER A 507 -10.91 16.68 -21.87
CA SER A 507 -9.90 15.98 -22.67
C SER A 507 -8.77 15.43 -21.81
N SER A 508 -8.23 14.28 -22.22
CA SER A 508 -6.95 13.72 -21.80
C SER A 508 -5.97 13.82 -22.97
N GLN A 509 -4.78 13.21 -22.86
CA GLN A 509 -3.85 13.13 -24.00
C GLN A 509 -4.32 12.10 -25.05
N VAL A 510 -5.25 11.20 -24.69
CA VAL A 510 -5.73 10.09 -25.54
C VAL A 510 -7.10 10.37 -26.16
N THR A 511 -8.04 10.99 -25.42
CA THR A 511 -9.42 11.20 -25.90
C THR A 511 -10.01 12.53 -25.46
N SER A 512 -11.14 12.89 -26.06
CA SER A 512 -11.96 14.05 -25.70
C SER A 512 -13.43 13.64 -25.65
N GLU A 513 -14.11 13.96 -24.55
CA GLU A 513 -15.55 13.77 -24.39
C GLU A 513 -16.26 15.11 -24.15
N LYS A 514 -17.56 15.13 -24.45
CA LYS A 514 -18.42 16.28 -24.25
C LYS A 514 -19.42 16.01 -23.13
N LEU A 515 -19.60 17.02 -22.30
CA LEU A 515 -20.63 17.10 -21.27
C LEU A 515 -21.45 18.37 -21.49
N TYR A 516 -22.76 18.29 -21.30
CA TYR A 516 -23.68 19.42 -21.37
C TYR A 516 -24.16 19.77 -19.97
N LEU A 517 -23.82 20.96 -19.51
CA LEU A 517 -24.19 21.47 -18.19
C LEU A 517 -25.39 22.41 -18.31
N THR A 518 -26.42 22.18 -17.52
CA THR A 518 -27.53 23.12 -17.31
C THR A 518 -27.49 23.58 -15.87
N VAL A 519 -27.27 24.88 -15.66
CA VAL A 519 -27.31 25.53 -14.34
C VAL A 519 -28.62 26.30 -14.23
N TYR A 520 -29.41 26.02 -13.20
CA TYR A 520 -30.69 26.71 -12.95
C TYR A 520 -30.72 27.32 -11.55
N ALA A 521 -31.39 28.45 -11.40
CA ALA A 521 -31.69 29.00 -10.09
C ALA A 521 -32.89 28.25 -9.48
N PRO A 522 -32.82 27.81 -8.21
CA PRO A 522 -33.99 27.30 -7.53
C PRO A 522 -35.02 28.43 -7.34
N GLU A 523 -36.30 28.15 -7.58
CA GLU A 523 -37.38 29.09 -7.36
C GLU A 523 -37.75 29.10 -5.86
N ILE A 524 -37.35 30.15 -5.15
CA ILE A 524 -37.56 30.27 -3.71
C ILE A 524 -38.39 31.53 -3.43
N GLN A 525 -39.58 31.33 -2.85
CA GLN A 525 -40.46 32.42 -2.44
C GLN A 525 -39.84 33.17 -1.25
N PHE A 526 -39.75 34.50 -1.35
CA PHE A 526 -39.33 35.33 -0.22
C PHE A 526 -40.45 35.45 0.83
N GLU A 527 -40.06 35.39 2.10
CA GLU A 527 -40.95 35.58 3.25
C GLU A 527 -40.52 36.83 4.01
N ILE A 528 -41.47 37.74 4.26
CA ILE A 528 -41.20 39.00 4.97
C ILE A 528 -41.89 39.04 6.32
N GLU A 529 -41.32 39.81 7.26
CA GLU A 529 -42.00 40.22 8.48
C GLU A 529 -43.25 41.05 8.21
N GLU A 530 -44.06 41.22 9.25
CA GLU A 530 -45.26 42.07 9.18
C GLU A 530 -44.85 43.52 8.94
N VAL A 531 -45.54 44.17 8.01
CA VAL A 531 -45.33 45.58 7.69
C VAL A 531 -46.24 46.41 8.58
N LYS A 532 -45.65 47.34 9.31
CA LYS A 532 -46.37 48.22 10.23
C LYS A 532 -46.60 49.57 9.56
N ASP A 533 -47.49 50.35 10.15
CA ASP A 533 -47.56 51.77 9.82
C ASP A 533 -46.23 52.47 10.11
N MET A 534 -45.96 53.55 9.38
CA MET A 534 -44.75 54.35 9.55
C MET A 534 -45.08 55.82 9.59
N ASP A 535 -44.23 56.60 10.27
CA ASP A 535 -44.36 58.07 10.28
C ASP A 535 -43.84 58.67 8.97
N SER A 536 -44.47 59.74 8.50
CA SER A 536 -44.02 60.51 7.33
C SER A 536 -42.62 61.09 7.59
N GLY A 537 -41.73 60.99 6.60
CA GLY A 537 -40.31 61.33 6.70
C GLY A 537 -39.44 60.32 7.47
N SER A 538 -40.00 59.20 7.95
CA SER A 538 -39.23 58.12 8.57
C SER A 538 -38.88 57.00 7.57
N ASN A 539 -38.06 56.04 8.03
CA ASN A 539 -37.77 54.81 7.31
C ASN A 539 -38.29 53.62 8.10
N GLN A 540 -38.81 52.62 7.40
CA GLN A 540 -39.17 51.32 7.95
C GLN A 540 -38.30 50.23 7.33
N ILE A 541 -37.78 49.34 8.18
CA ILE A 541 -36.97 48.19 7.76
C ILE A 541 -37.79 46.93 8.02
N ILE A 542 -38.01 46.13 6.97
CA ILE A 542 -38.75 44.87 7.02
C ILE A 542 -37.77 43.75 6.73
N LYS A 543 -37.56 42.83 7.67
CA LYS A 543 -36.66 41.70 7.44
C LYS A 543 -37.29 40.68 6.49
N VAL A 544 -36.47 40.13 5.61
CA VAL A 544 -36.82 38.94 4.84
C VAL A 544 -36.40 37.72 5.67
N LYS A 545 -37.38 37.01 6.23
CA LYS A 545 -37.19 35.91 7.19
C LYS A 545 -36.30 34.79 6.66
N ASN A 546 -36.34 34.56 5.35
CA ASN A 546 -35.56 33.54 4.66
C ASN A 546 -34.49 34.13 3.74
N ALA A 547 -33.95 35.32 4.04
CA ALA A 547 -32.93 36.00 3.23
C ALA A 547 -31.76 35.08 2.85
N ASP A 548 -31.22 34.32 3.82
CA ASP A 548 -30.10 33.39 3.62
C ASP A 548 -30.42 32.26 2.61
N SER A 549 -31.70 31.92 2.44
CA SER A 549 -32.15 30.91 1.48
C SER A 549 -32.31 31.47 0.07
N LEU A 550 -32.36 32.79 -0.11
CA LEU A 550 -32.47 33.42 -1.42
C LEU A 550 -31.10 33.44 -2.11
N VAL A 551 -30.56 32.27 -2.45
CA VAL A 551 -29.20 32.11 -2.99
C VAL A 551 -28.97 32.75 -4.36
N HIS A 552 -30.00 33.29 -5.01
CA HIS A 552 -29.88 33.89 -6.34
C HIS A 552 -30.72 35.17 -6.46
N LYS A 553 -30.22 36.14 -7.23
CA LYS A 553 -30.86 37.46 -7.38
C LYS A 553 -32.29 37.42 -7.88
N ASN A 554 -32.63 36.40 -8.68
CA ASN A 554 -33.98 36.20 -9.22
C ASN A 554 -35.04 36.02 -8.13
N ASN A 555 -34.63 35.58 -6.93
CA ASN A 555 -35.51 35.34 -5.79
C ASN A 555 -35.60 36.56 -4.86
N TYR A 556 -34.75 37.58 -5.04
CA TYR A 556 -34.75 38.77 -4.18
C TYR A 556 -36.01 39.61 -4.39
N PRO A 557 -36.64 40.11 -3.32
CA PRO A 557 -37.80 40.99 -3.39
C PRO A 557 -37.39 42.41 -3.82
N SER A 558 -36.94 42.59 -5.05
CA SER A 558 -36.30 43.82 -5.53
C SER A 558 -37.21 44.74 -6.35
N LYS A 559 -38.40 44.27 -6.74
CA LYS A 559 -39.34 45.05 -7.57
C LYS A 559 -40.52 45.49 -6.71
N PHE A 560 -40.73 46.80 -6.65
CA PHE A 560 -41.78 47.40 -5.82
C PHE A 560 -42.71 48.22 -6.70
N THR A 561 -44.01 48.05 -6.49
CA THR A 561 -45.05 48.88 -7.12
C THR A 561 -46.03 49.31 -6.05
N PHE A 562 -46.47 50.56 -6.11
CA PHE A 562 -47.34 51.15 -5.11
C PHE A 562 -48.73 51.43 -5.70
N SER A 563 -49.76 51.44 -4.86
CA SER A 563 -51.10 51.88 -5.27
C SER A 563 -51.14 53.37 -5.62
N GLU A 564 -50.20 54.15 -5.08
CA GLU A 564 -50.02 55.57 -5.35
C GLU A 564 -48.52 55.90 -5.28
N ASP A 565 -47.96 56.38 -6.39
CA ASP A 565 -46.55 56.74 -6.47
C ASP A 565 -46.28 58.08 -5.78
N GLY A 566 -45.03 58.31 -5.36
CA GLY A 566 -44.61 59.58 -4.76
C GLY A 566 -44.86 59.71 -3.25
N ILE A 567 -45.38 58.66 -2.59
CA ILE A 567 -45.54 58.61 -1.12
C ILE A 567 -44.29 58.05 -0.44
N VAL A 568 -43.84 56.88 -0.89
CA VAL A 568 -42.66 56.17 -0.39
C VAL A 568 -41.81 55.66 -1.55
N ASP A 569 -40.57 55.31 -1.25
CA ASP A 569 -39.69 54.51 -2.09
C ASP A 569 -39.31 53.23 -1.33
N ALA A 570 -39.08 52.13 -2.04
CA ALA A 570 -38.71 50.86 -1.42
C ALA A 570 -37.56 50.22 -2.18
N SER A 571 -36.64 49.62 -1.43
CA SER A 571 -35.48 48.94 -1.99
C SER A 571 -35.13 47.71 -1.15
N PHE A 572 -34.54 46.69 -1.79
CA PHE A 572 -34.00 45.54 -1.08
C PHE A 572 -32.52 45.74 -0.82
N ASP A 573 -32.13 45.77 0.44
CA ASP A 573 -30.73 45.76 0.86
C ASP A 573 -30.25 44.32 1.00
N ILE A 574 -29.44 43.90 0.03
CA ILE A 574 -28.86 42.55 -0.03
C ILE A 574 -27.95 42.28 1.18
N THR A 575 -27.29 43.30 1.72
CA THR A 575 -26.32 43.14 2.83
C THR A 575 -27.02 42.84 4.14
N SER A 576 -28.15 43.51 4.41
CA SER A 576 -28.93 43.32 5.63
C SER A 576 -30.08 42.32 5.47
N GLY A 577 -30.33 41.80 4.26
CA GLY A 577 -31.43 40.88 3.97
C GLY A 577 -32.80 41.50 4.25
N SER A 578 -32.95 42.81 4.02
CA SER A 578 -34.12 43.57 4.45
C SER A 578 -34.65 44.49 3.35
N ILE A 579 -35.96 44.71 3.35
CA ILE A 579 -36.61 45.73 2.52
C ILE A 579 -36.63 47.03 3.32
N VAL A 580 -36.08 48.09 2.72
CA VAL A 580 -36.08 49.44 3.29
C VAL A 580 -37.13 50.26 2.58
N ILE A 581 -38.18 50.64 3.30
CA ILE A 581 -39.20 51.59 2.84
C ILE A 581 -38.86 52.96 3.40
N LYS A 582 -38.74 53.96 2.54
CA LYS A 582 -38.43 55.34 2.89
C LYS A 582 -39.60 56.23 2.54
N SER A 583 -40.09 56.99 3.51
CA SER A 583 -41.04 58.06 3.19
C SER A 583 -40.33 59.17 2.43
N LEU A 584 -40.93 59.63 1.33
CA LEU A 584 -40.29 60.63 0.45
C LEU A 584 -40.32 62.05 1.02
N SER A 585 -41.22 62.34 1.98
CA SER A 585 -41.37 63.66 2.57
C SER A 585 -42.09 63.60 3.93
N PHE A 586 -41.75 64.53 4.83
CA PHE A 586 -42.50 64.77 6.07
C PHE A 586 -43.91 65.32 5.85
N ASN A 587 -44.23 65.76 4.61
CA ASN A 587 -45.51 66.37 4.27
C ASN A 587 -46.41 65.48 3.41
N ILE A 588 -45.93 64.32 2.98
CA ILE A 588 -46.69 63.40 2.14
C ILE A 588 -47.06 62.18 2.99
N PHE A 589 -48.35 61.90 3.05
CA PHE A 589 -48.91 60.84 3.88
C PHE A 589 -50.07 60.17 3.14
N LYS A 590 -50.35 58.91 3.49
CA LYS A 590 -51.42 58.15 2.84
C LYS A 590 -51.91 57.06 3.77
N ARG A 591 -53.24 56.95 3.90
CA ARG A 591 -53.90 55.82 4.54
C ARG A 591 -53.96 54.64 3.59
N ASP A 592 -53.73 53.44 4.14
CA ASP A 592 -53.87 52.17 3.44
C ASP A 592 -53.11 52.12 2.10
N LEU A 593 -51.87 52.62 2.10
CA LEU A 593 -50.96 52.50 0.97
C LEU A 593 -50.67 51.02 0.72
N SER A 594 -51.02 50.54 -0.47
CA SER A 594 -50.71 49.17 -0.88
C SER A 594 -49.37 49.14 -1.60
N MET A 595 -48.49 48.24 -1.17
CA MET A 595 -47.21 47.96 -1.82
C MET A 595 -47.19 46.50 -2.26
N THR A 596 -46.99 46.27 -3.56
CA THR A 596 -46.71 44.95 -4.11
C THR A 596 -45.21 44.78 -4.27
N ILE A 597 -44.68 43.79 -3.57
CA ILE A 597 -43.29 43.35 -3.63
C ILE A 597 -43.23 42.15 -4.58
N LYS A 598 -42.35 42.19 -5.56
CA LYS A 598 -42.09 41.09 -6.48
C LYS A 598 -40.63 40.67 -6.42
N SER A 599 -40.40 39.39 -6.66
CA SER A 599 -39.05 38.89 -6.87
C SER A 599 -38.48 39.52 -8.15
N GLU A 600 -37.16 39.56 -8.29
CA GLU A 600 -36.53 40.08 -9.52
C GLU A 600 -37.03 39.33 -10.78
N SER A 601 -37.27 38.02 -10.68
CA SER A 601 -37.89 37.23 -11.76
C SER A 601 -39.37 37.57 -12.03
N GLY A 602 -40.07 38.15 -11.07
CA GLY A 602 -41.51 38.39 -11.11
C GLY A 602 -42.38 37.16 -10.80
N ILE A 603 -41.78 35.99 -10.54
CA ILE A 603 -42.49 34.73 -10.25
C ILE A 603 -43.22 34.82 -8.90
N PHE A 604 -42.55 35.36 -7.88
CA PHE A 604 -43.12 35.48 -6.55
C PHE A 604 -43.57 36.91 -6.29
N SER A 605 -44.74 37.07 -5.68
CA SER A 605 -45.35 38.36 -5.41
C SER A 605 -46.06 38.34 -4.06
N LYS A 606 -45.94 39.43 -3.30
CA LYS A 606 -46.68 39.65 -2.05
C LYS A 606 -47.13 41.09 -1.97
N THR A 607 -48.41 41.30 -1.67
CA THR A 607 -48.98 42.63 -1.44
C THR A 607 -49.15 42.85 0.05
N VAL A 608 -48.75 44.03 0.52
CA VAL A 608 -48.92 44.50 1.90
C VAL A 608 -49.64 45.84 1.89
N VAL A 609 -50.32 46.16 2.98
CA VAL A 609 -51.04 47.43 3.16
C VAL A 609 -50.60 48.04 4.48
N PHE A 610 -50.21 49.31 4.46
CA PHE A 610 -49.81 50.06 5.65
C PHE A 610 -50.11 51.56 5.45
N SER A 611 -50.21 52.33 6.53
CA SER A 611 -50.36 53.78 6.46
C SER A 611 -49.01 54.48 6.63
N VAL A 612 -48.81 55.55 5.85
CA VAL A 612 -47.78 56.56 6.12
C VAL A 612 -48.47 57.68 6.86
N ILE A 613 -48.14 57.86 8.14
CA ILE A 613 -48.87 58.72 9.08
C ILE A 613 -48.14 60.04 9.24
N LYS A 614 -48.87 61.15 9.05
CA LYS A 614 -48.44 62.46 9.54
C LYS A 614 -49.31 62.83 10.73
N LYS A 615 -48.80 62.64 11.94
CA LYS A 615 -49.55 62.97 13.15
C LYS A 615 -49.69 64.49 13.28
N GLN A 616 -50.92 64.99 13.26
CA GLN A 616 -51.23 66.40 13.30
C GLN A 616 -51.75 66.82 14.67
N GLU A 617 -51.20 67.88 15.21
CA GLU A 617 -51.69 68.48 16.46
C GLU A 617 -53.00 69.23 16.18
N LEU A 618 -54.05 68.88 16.92
CA LEU A 618 -55.39 69.47 16.72
C LEU A 618 -55.41 70.97 17.01
N ASP A 619 -54.61 71.46 17.96
CA ASP A 619 -54.48 72.87 18.33
C ASP A 619 -53.76 73.71 17.26
N GLY A 620 -53.08 73.07 16.31
CA GLY A 620 -52.52 73.72 15.11
C GLY A 620 -53.52 73.89 13.96
N MET A 621 -54.77 73.44 14.12
CA MET A 621 -55.82 73.51 13.09
C MET A 621 -56.67 74.79 13.19
N ILE A 622 -57.42 75.09 12.13
CA ILE A 622 -58.39 76.19 12.13
C ILE A 622 -59.51 75.84 13.11
N ASN A 623 -59.62 76.58 14.20
CA ASN A 623 -60.50 76.29 15.33
C ASN A 623 -61.74 77.19 15.43
N ASN A 624 -61.83 78.27 14.65
CA ASN A 624 -63.03 79.10 14.57
C ASN A 624 -64.02 78.54 13.54
N LEU A 625 -65.13 78.00 14.04
CA LEU A 625 -66.19 77.38 13.23
C LEU A 625 -67.24 78.39 12.74
N GLY A 626 -67.32 79.58 13.35
CA GLY A 626 -68.26 80.63 12.99
C GLY A 626 -69.66 80.45 13.58
N ASN A 627 -70.71 80.78 12.80
CA ASN A 627 -72.10 80.67 13.24
C ASN A 627 -72.65 79.28 12.90
N LEU A 628 -73.28 78.62 13.87
CA LEU A 628 -73.83 77.28 13.73
C LEU A 628 -75.34 77.29 14.02
N SER A 629 -76.06 76.31 13.48
CA SER A 629 -77.50 76.10 13.73
C SER A 629 -77.77 75.61 15.16
N ASP A 630 -76.86 74.79 15.68
CA ASP A 630 -76.95 74.09 16.95
C ASP A 630 -75.53 73.76 17.46
N LYS A 631 -75.45 73.18 18.67
CA LYS A 631 -74.21 72.72 19.30
C LYS A 631 -74.11 71.19 19.33
N GLU A 632 -74.74 70.49 18.38
CA GLU A 632 -74.66 69.04 18.30
C GLU A 632 -73.27 68.59 17.80
N ASP A 633 -72.84 67.41 18.27
CA ASP A 633 -71.48 66.92 18.05
C ASP A 633 -71.18 66.78 16.54
N GLU A 634 -72.15 66.27 15.78
CA GLU A 634 -72.06 66.09 14.33
C GLU A 634 -71.88 67.42 13.60
N THR A 635 -72.66 68.45 13.96
CA THR A 635 -72.56 69.81 13.42
C THR A 635 -71.17 70.39 13.67
N LEU A 636 -70.63 70.20 14.87
CA LEU A 636 -69.31 70.70 15.27
C LEU A 636 -68.18 70.00 14.51
N ILE A 637 -68.22 68.67 14.44
CA ILE A 637 -67.21 67.87 13.72
C ILE A 637 -67.29 68.13 12.21
N GLU A 638 -68.48 68.27 11.62
CA GLU A 638 -68.66 68.63 10.21
C GLU A 638 -68.02 69.99 9.88
N ASN A 639 -68.33 71.02 10.66
CA ASN A 639 -67.74 72.33 10.43
C ASN A 639 -66.22 72.34 10.65
N PHE A 640 -65.73 71.63 11.67
CA PHE A 640 -64.29 71.51 11.91
C PHE A 640 -63.56 70.82 10.76
N TYR A 641 -64.13 69.75 10.19
CA TYR A 641 -63.60 69.13 8.97
C TYR A 641 -63.63 70.06 7.77
N GLN A 642 -64.75 70.72 7.48
CA GLN A 642 -64.85 71.60 6.30
C GLN A 642 -63.81 72.73 6.33
N LYS A 643 -63.45 73.23 7.52
CA LYS A 643 -62.37 74.21 7.70
C LYS A 643 -60.98 73.62 7.44
N ASN A 644 -60.78 72.34 7.75
CA ASN A 644 -59.46 71.70 7.75
C ASN A 644 -59.27 70.64 6.66
N LYS A 645 -60.25 70.44 5.76
CA LYS A 645 -60.21 69.41 4.71
C LYS A 645 -59.03 69.54 3.73
N ASN A 646 -58.52 70.76 3.56
CA ASN A 646 -57.36 71.04 2.70
C ASN A 646 -56.05 70.42 3.23
N LEU A 647 -56.03 69.94 4.48
CA LEU A 647 -54.88 69.24 5.04
C LEU A 647 -54.69 67.84 4.44
N GLY A 648 -55.68 67.30 3.71
CA GLY A 648 -55.56 66.01 3.03
C GLY A 648 -55.99 64.79 3.87
N PHE A 649 -56.64 65.03 5.02
CA PHE A 649 -57.19 63.97 5.86
C PHE A 649 -58.60 63.56 5.43
N ASP A 650 -58.89 62.25 5.47
CA ASP A 650 -60.21 61.71 5.19
C ASP A 650 -61.22 62.12 6.29
N ARG A 651 -62.49 62.33 5.90
CA ARG A 651 -63.59 62.70 6.80
C ARG A 651 -63.74 61.73 7.99
N GLU A 652 -63.62 60.44 7.73
CA GLU A 652 -63.76 59.37 8.73
C GLU A 652 -62.78 59.50 9.91
N ILE A 653 -61.61 60.13 9.69
CA ILE A 653 -60.65 60.40 10.78
C ILE A 653 -61.23 61.45 11.74
N PHE A 654 -61.93 62.46 11.21
CA PHE A 654 -62.60 63.49 12.00
C PHE A 654 -63.86 62.98 12.70
N ASP A 655 -64.58 62.02 12.11
CA ASP A 655 -65.74 61.39 12.75
C ASP A 655 -65.36 60.65 14.05
N GLY A 656 -64.07 60.33 14.22
CA GLY A 656 -63.51 59.77 15.44
C GLY A 656 -63.17 60.78 16.55
N LEU A 657 -63.47 62.06 16.36
CA LEU A 657 -63.32 63.09 17.38
C LEU A 657 -64.45 63.06 18.40
N GLU A 658 -64.14 63.40 19.64
CA GLU A 658 -65.11 63.57 20.73
C GLU A 658 -65.27 65.06 21.04
N VAL A 659 -66.51 65.46 21.27
CA VAL A 659 -66.85 66.83 21.67
C VAL A 659 -67.14 66.87 23.17
N THR A 660 -66.45 67.72 23.90
CA THR A 660 -66.67 67.92 25.34
C THR A 660 -66.81 69.41 25.67
N ASN A 661 -67.27 69.73 26.89
CA ASN A 661 -67.39 71.11 27.39
C ASN A 661 -68.18 72.05 26.46
N LYS A 662 -69.28 71.57 25.90
CA LYS A 662 -70.14 72.32 24.98
C LYS A 662 -70.81 73.52 25.66
N SER A 663 -70.63 74.71 25.10
CA SER A 663 -71.26 75.96 25.52
C SER A 663 -71.96 76.64 24.33
N TYR A 664 -72.54 77.83 24.51
CA TYR A 664 -73.04 78.62 23.37
C TYR A 664 -71.96 79.36 22.58
N LYS A 665 -70.69 79.27 23.02
CA LYS A 665 -69.53 80.00 22.51
C LYS A 665 -68.40 79.09 21.99
N GLY A 666 -68.42 77.81 22.33
CA GLY A 666 -67.35 76.90 21.99
C GLY A 666 -67.43 75.53 22.66
N ALA A 667 -66.54 74.62 22.25
CA ALA A 667 -66.38 73.27 22.79
C ALA A 667 -64.91 72.81 22.67
N ASN A 668 -64.57 71.70 23.31
CA ASN A 668 -63.28 71.02 23.11
C ASN A 668 -63.46 69.82 22.18
N LEU A 669 -62.57 69.67 21.19
CA LEU A 669 -62.44 68.49 20.35
C LEU A 669 -61.18 67.70 20.72
N SER A 670 -61.29 66.39 20.86
CA SER A 670 -60.14 65.50 21.10
C SER A 670 -60.30 64.18 20.33
N ALA A 671 -59.18 63.52 20.02
CA ALA A 671 -59.20 62.24 19.33
C ALA A 671 -59.65 61.08 20.25
N LYS A 672 -60.76 60.42 19.92
CA LYS A 672 -61.32 59.32 20.71
C LYS A 672 -61.14 57.96 20.07
N SER A 673 -61.48 57.82 18.78
CA SER A 673 -61.34 56.55 18.06
C SER A 673 -59.86 56.21 17.85
N ASP A 674 -59.54 54.93 17.70
CA ASP A 674 -58.16 54.50 17.42
C ASP A 674 -57.64 55.08 16.11
N LEU A 675 -58.51 55.19 15.10
CA LEU A 675 -58.20 55.86 13.84
C LEU A 675 -57.87 57.35 14.07
N ALA A 676 -58.69 58.08 14.82
CA ALA A 676 -58.42 59.48 15.12
C ALA A 676 -57.12 59.64 15.93
N LYS A 677 -56.88 58.79 16.94
CA LYS A 677 -55.65 58.83 17.78
C LYS A 677 -54.37 58.54 17.01
N LYS A 678 -54.48 57.77 15.92
CA LYS A 678 -53.37 57.49 14.99
C LYS A 678 -52.93 58.77 14.27
N TRP A 679 -53.89 59.58 13.83
CA TRP A 679 -53.65 60.76 12.98
C TRP A 679 -53.59 62.08 13.75
N PHE A 680 -54.20 62.16 14.91
CA PHE A 680 -54.32 63.39 15.70
C PHE A 680 -53.72 63.25 17.10
N SER A 681 -53.13 64.34 17.58
CA SER A 681 -52.71 64.51 18.98
C SER A 681 -53.37 65.72 19.61
N ASN A 682 -53.32 65.77 20.94
CA ASN A 682 -53.82 66.86 21.79
C ASN A 682 -55.35 67.02 21.70
N SER A 683 -55.84 68.13 22.23
CA SER A 683 -57.23 68.59 22.14
C SER A 683 -57.23 70.04 21.71
N VAL A 684 -58.26 70.48 20.99
CA VAL A 684 -58.43 71.88 20.55
C VAL A 684 -59.73 72.46 21.08
N TYR A 685 -59.68 73.71 21.57
CA TYR A 685 -60.88 74.49 21.82
C TYR A 685 -61.34 75.12 20.51
N VAL A 686 -62.58 74.83 20.12
CA VAL A 686 -63.22 75.40 18.94
C VAL A 686 -64.20 76.50 19.33
N ASP A 687 -64.07 77.65 18.69
CA ASP A 687 -64.93 78.82 18.88
C ASP A 687 -66.11 78.76 17.90
N TYR A 688 -67.33 78.95 18.40
CA TYR A 688 -68.55 79.02 17.58
C TYR A 688 -69.67 79.81 18.25
N TYR A 689 -70.73 80.10 17.51
CA TYR A 689 -71.92 80.77 18.04
C TYR A 689 -73.19 80.02 17.65
N VAL A 690 -74.08 79.80 18.62
CA VAL A 690 -75.38 79.16 18.42
C VAL A 690 -76.49 80.08 18.96
N PRO A 691 -77.57 80.34 18.19
CA PRO A 691 -78.67 81.19 18.64
C PRO A 691 -79.37 80.61 19.88
N ILE A 692 -79.74 81.48 20.84
CA ILE A 692 -80.44 81.08 22.07
C ILE A 692 -81.93 81.35 21.91
N LYS A 693 -82.72 80.28 21.88
CA LYS A 693 -84.19 80.31 21.89
C LYS A 693 -84.72 79.26 22.85
N ASN A 694 -85.46 79.71 23.85
CA ASN A 694 -86.03 78.85 24.87
C ASN A 694 -87.54 78.97 24.90
N ASN A 695 -88.24 77.84 24.80
CA ASN A 695 -89.68 77.79 25.02
C ASN A 695 -89.97 77.76 26.53
N HIS A 696 -91.07 78.37 26.91
CA HIS A 696 -91.58 78.47 28.27
C HIS A 696 -93.06 78.08 28.28
N ASP A 697 -93.53 77.55 29.41
CA ASP A 697 -94.94 77.20 29.63
C ASP A 697 -95.33 77.66 31.03
N SER A 698 -95.11 78.96 31.28
CA SER A 698 -95.33 79.58 32.58
C SER A 698 -96.44 80.58 32.49
N THR A 699 -97.51 80.37 33.24
CA THR A 699 -98.68 81.24 33.23
C THR A 699 -99.03 81.73 34.63
N THR A 700 -99.42 83.00 34.79
CA THR A 700 -100.09 83.43 36.04
C THR A 700 -101.47 82.78 36.09
N ASP A 701 -101.94 82.22 37.20
CA ASP A 701 -103.35 81.79 37.26
C ASP A 701 -104.33 82.96 37.43
N TRP A 702 -105.63 82.69 37.29
CA TRP A 702 -106.64 83.64 37.74
C TRP A 702 -106.61 83.70 39.28
N LYS A 703 -107.00 84.83 39.88
CA LYS A 703 -107.14 84.90 41.33
C LYS A 703 -108.29 83.98 41.78
N ASP A 704 -108.01 83.05 42.71
CA ASP A 704 -108.96 82.00 43.14
C ASP A 704 -110.23 82.53 43.84
N ASP A 705 -110.15 83.72 44.45
CA ASP A 705 -111.30 84.48 44.98
C ASP A 705 -111.16 85.95 44.58
N PRO A 706 -111.62 86.33 43.38
CA PRO A 706 -111.35 87.65 42.87
C PRO A 706 -112.32 88.68 43.46
N ASP A 707 -111.76 89.81 43.89
CA ASP A 707 -112.53 90.93 44.40
C ASP A 707 -113.37 91.52 43.28
N PHE A 708 -114.57 91.97 43.61
CA PHE A 708 -115.50 92.62 42.70
C PHE A 708 -115.83 94.02 43.20
N SER A 709 -116.16 94.91 42.28
CA SER A 709 -116.61 96.26 42.61
C SER A 709 -118.14 96.31 42.58
N ASN A 710 -118.76 96.72 43.68
CA ASN A 710 -120.18 97.10 43.73
C ASN A 710 -120.37 98.63 43.67
N ARG A 711 -119.36 99.38 44.13
CA ARG A 711 -119.24 100.84 44.13
C ARG A 711 -117.78 101.28 44.27
N ASP A 712 -117.04 100.63 45.17
CA ASP A 712 -115.65 100.96 45.45
C ASP A 712 -114.69 100.20 44.54
N LYS A 713 -113.53 100.79 44.27
CA LYS A 713 -112.47 100.18 43.49
C LYS A 713 -112.05 98.81 44.04
N ALA A 714 -112.11 97.79 43.20
CA ALA A 714 -111.56 96.45 43.46
C ALA A 714 -110.32 96.20 42.60
N THR A 715 -109.39 95.38 43.08
CA THR A 715 -108.14 95.10 42.36
C THR A 715 -107.68 93.66 42.55
N ASN A 716 -107.57 92.93 41.43
CA ASN A 716 -107.13 91.55 41.38
C ASN A 716 -105.73 91.49 40.79
N THR A 717 -104.76 91.10 41.61
CA THR A 717 -103.36 91.01 41.21
C THR A 717 -102.86 89.58 41.32
N VAL A 718 -102.18 89.11 40.29
CA VAL A 718 -101.47 87.82 40.27
C VAL A 718 -100.06 88.02 39.72
N SER A 719 -99.11 87.20 40.15
CA SER A 719 -97.71 87.29 39.74
C SER A 719 -97.11 85.90 39.66
N GLN A 720 -96.20 85.71 38.70
CA GLN A 720 -95.49 84.47 38.47
C GLN A 720 -94.05 84.80 38.05
N SER A 721 -93.14 83.86 38.29
CA SER A 721 -91.76 83.97 37.82
C SER A 721 -91.35 82.67 37.13
N ASP A 722 -90.56 82.78 36.07
CA ASP A 722 -89.94 81.64 35.40
C ASP A 722 -88.45 81.90 35.21
N SER A 723 -87.62 80.86 35.21
CA SER A 723 -86.18 81.00 35.02
C SER A 723 -85.59 79.84 34.23
N LYS A 724 -84.54 80.12 33.46
CA LYS A 724 -83.72 79.09 32.81
C LYS A 724 -82.24 79.40 32.91
N THR A 725 -81.46 78.34 32.99
CA THR A 725 -79.99 78.40 33.01
C THR A 725 -79.43 78.13 31.62
N LEU A 726 -78.54 79.01 31.18
CA LEU A 726 -77.83 78.97 29.92
C LEU A 726 -76.36 78.60 30.17
N ASP A 727 -75.80 77.70 29.36
CA ASP A 727 -74.36 77.35 29.39
C ASP A 727 -73.51 78.42 28.68
N ILE A 728 -73.55 79.63 29.23
CA ILE A 728 -72.78 80.80 28.81
C ILE A 728 -72.58 81.70 30.03
N LYS A 729 -71.37 82.27 30.18
CA LYS A 729 -71.06 83.23 31.25
C LYS A 729 -71.81 84.54 31.02
N LEU A 730 -72.19 85.26 32.09
CA LEU A 730 -73.01 86.47 31.96
C LEU A 730 -72.30 87.57 31.16
N SER A 731 -70.98 87.70 31.34
CA SER A 731 -70.15 88.61 30.54
C SER A 731 -70.21 88.28 29.04
N ASP A 732 -70.12 86.98 28.69
CA ASP A 732 -70.18 86.52 27.30
C ASP A 732 -71.59 86.68 26.72
N LEU A 733 -72.63 86.39 27.51
CA LEU A 733 -74.02 86.59 27.10
C LEU A 733 -74.27 88.06 26.74
N LYS A 734 -73.82 89.00 27.57
CA LYS A 734 -73.96 90.44 27.34
C LYS A 734 -73.06 90.98 26.21
N GLN A 735 -71.93 90.32 25.96
CA GLN A 735 -71.04 90.69 24.86
C GLN A 735 -71.56 90.20 23.51
N ILE A 736 -72.17 89.02 23.46
CA ILE A 736 -72.57 88.36 22.19
C ILE A 736 -73.97 88.81 21.76
N TYR A 737 -74.88 89.05 22.72
CA TYR A 737 -76.28 89.37 22.47
C TYR A 737 -76.60 90.79 22.92
N THR A 738 -77.39 91.51 22.12
CA THR A 738 -77.77 92.90 22.42
C THR A 738 -79.16 93.01 23.01
N LYS A 739 -80.06 92.07 22.67
CA LYS A 739 -81.46 92.11 23.08
C LYS A 739 -81.94 90.77 23.59
N VAL A 740 -82.88 90.84 24.53
CA VAL A 740 -83.74 89.73 24.93
C VAL A 740 -85.15 89.97 24.38
N ILE A 741 -85.65 88.99 23.63
CA ILE A 741 -86.99 89.00 23.04
C ILE A 741 -87.87 88.08 23.86
N ILE A 742 -88.97 88.60 24.39
CA ILE A 742 -89.91 87.84 25.24
C ILE A 742 -91.26 87.79 24.55
N ASN A 743 -91.77 86.59 24.34
CA ASN A 743 -93.06 86.38 23.71
C ASN A 743 -94.10 85.94 24.75
N LEU A 744 -95.19 86.69 24.85
CA LEU A 744 -96.27 86.50 25.82
C LEU A 744 -97.62 86.36 25.12
N GLU A 745 -98.54 85.60 25.72
CA GLU A 745 -99.98 85.67 25.44
C GLU A 745 -100.69 86.28 26.66
N LEU A 746 -101.41 87.39 26.47
CA LEU A 746 -102.25 88.00 27.49
C LEU A 746 -103.69 87.52 27.31
N GLU A 747 -104.34 87.12 28.39
CA GLU A 747 -105.77 86.79 28.41
C GLU A 747 -106.47 87.60 29.49
N TYR A 748 -107.58 88.27 29.18
CA TYR A 748 -108.29 89.07 30.17
C TYR A 748 -109.79 89.06 29.93
N LYS A 749 -110.54 89.10 31.04
CA LYS A 749 -111.99 88.89 31.07
C LYS A 749 -112.64 89.85 32.04
N TRP A 750 -113.85 90.28 31.73
CA TRP A 750 -114.67 91.07 32.64
C TRP A 750 -116.16 90.78 32.46
N THR A 751 -116.92 90.93 33.55
CA THR A 751 -118.35 90.67 33.57
C THR A 751 -119.16 91.94 33.28
N ASN A 752 -120.41 91.74 32.85
CA ASN A 752 -121.44 92.81 32.86
C ASN A 752 -122.06 92.93 34.26
N GLU A 753 -122.36 91.77 34.88
CA GLU A 753 -122.86 91.67 36.24
C GLU A 753 -122.33 90.39 36.90
N TYR A 754 -121.71 90.51 38.06
CA TYR A 754 -121.14 89.40 38.82
C TYR A 754 -122.15 88.86 39.84
N THR A 755 -122.64 87.64 39.58
CA THR A 755 -123.66 86.97 40.40
C THR A 755 -123.06 85.97 41.40
N GLY A 756 -121.77 86.10 41.75
CA GLY A 756 -121.05 85.17 42.65
C GLY A 756 -120.36 83.99 41.96
N LYS A 757 -120.48 83.87 40.63
CA LYS A 757 -119.74 82.90 39.80
C LYS A 757 -119.20 83.64 38.58
N TRP A 758 -117.88 83.70 38.41
CA TRP A 758 -117.26 84.60 37.43
C TRP A 758 -117.61 84.23 35.97
N TYR A 759 -117.90 82.96 35.72
CA TYR A 759 -118.29 82.45 34.40
C TYR A 759 -119.71 82.85 33.98
N ASN A 760 -120.52 83.40 34.89
CA ASN A 760 -121.83 83.91 34.56
C ASN A 760 -121.70 85.39 34.11
N ASN A 761 -122.36 85.75 33.01
CA ASN A 761 -122.46 87.12 32.49
C ASN A 761 -121.12 87.78 32.09
N ILE A 762 -120.23 87.05 31.43
CA ILE A 762 -119.02 87.61 30.81
C ILE A 762 -119.43 88.62 29.74
N ARG A 763 -118.94 89.87 29.87
CA ARG A 763 -119.13 90.93 28.88
C ARG A 763 -118.07 90.88 27.79
N GLY A 764 -116.84 90.55 28.16
CA GLY A 764 -115.72 90.44 27.23
C GLY A 764 -114.67 89.44 27.68
N ASN A 765 -114.06 88.78 26.69
CA ASN A 765 -112.94 87.87 26.82
C ASN A 765 -112.01 88.07 25.62
N GLU A 766 -110.79 88.54 25.85
CA GLU A 766 -109.83 88.82 24.78
C GLU A 766 -108.50 88.13 25.06
N LYS A 767 -107.86 87.69 23.97
CA LYS A 767 -106.50 87.15 23.95
C LYS A 767 -105.63 88.00 23.02
N LYS A 768 -104.40 88.28 23.42
CA LYS A 768 -103.45 89.09 22.64
C LYS A 768 -102.03 88.54 22.77
N ASN A 769 -101.38 88.25 21.65
CA ASN A 769 -99.95 87.94 21.64
C ASN A 769 -99.13 89.24 21.66
N VAL A 770 -98.08 89.26 22.47
CA VAL A 770 -97.20 90.42 22.66
C VAL A 770 -95.76 89.95 22.60
N THR A 771 -94.96 90.62 21.77
CA THR A 771 -93.51 90.43 21.72
C THR A 771 -92.84 91.66 22.28
N LEU A 772 -92.08 91.48 23.35
CA LEU A 772 -91.31 92.52 24.01
C LEU A 772 -89.84 92.37 23.64
N LYS A 773 -89.15 93.49 23.42
CA LYS A 773 -87.73 93.53 23.12
C LYS A 773 -87.04 94.44 24.10
N TYR A 774 -86.18 93.88 24.94
CA TYR A 774 -85.38 94.63 25.92
C TYR A 774 -83.91 94.60 25.53
N ASP A 775 -83.20 95.70 25.77
CA ASP A 775 -81.74 95.67 25.80
C ASP A 775 -81.31 94.74 26.92
N ILE A 776 -80.37 93.84 26.65
CA ILE A 776 -79.89 92.87 27.65
C ILE A 776 -79.30 93.54 28.91
N ASN A 777 -78.96 94.83 28.82
CA ASN A 777 -78.42 95.63 29.91
C ASN A 777 -79.48 96.45 30.67
N ASN A 778 -80.70 96.62 30.15
CA ASN A 778 -81.74 97.45 30.78
C ASN A 778 -82.88 96.59 31.36
N LEU A 779 -82.95 96.51 32.68
CA LEU A 779 -83.69 95.48 33.42
C LEU A 779 -84.50 96.12 34.55
N SER A 780 -85.76 96.45 34.29
CA SER A 780 -86.67 96.91 35.34
C SER A 780 -88.06 96.33 35.20
N ASN A 781 -88.83 96.32 36.30
CA ASN A 781 -90.21 95.88 36.31
C ASN A 781 -91.07 96.96 35.63
N GLU A 782 -91.34 96.79 34.35
CA GLU A 782 -91.99 97.80 33.52
C GLU A 782 -93.45 97.41 33.25
N LEU A 783 -94.34 98.39 33.36
CA LEU A 783 -95.67 98.29 32.79
C LEU A 783 -95.53 98.30 31.26
N PHE A 784 -95.74 97.15 30.62
CA PHE A 784 -95.59 97.03 29.16
C PHE A 784 -96.91 97.17 28.41
N GLU A 785 -98.04 96.92 29.07
CA GLU A 785 -99.37 97.07 28.46
C GLU A 785 -100.40 97.55 29.48
N LYS A 786 -101.22 98.52 29.09
CA LYS A 786 -102.41 98.97 29.81
C LYS A 786 -103.63 98.90 28.89
N ILE A 787 -104.68 98.24 29.34
CA ILE A 787 -105.92 98.07 28.58
C ILE A 787 -107.08 98.67 29.36
N ASP A 788 -107.89 99.50 28.70
CA ASP A 788 -109.06 100.15 29.27
C ASP A 788 -110.32 99.68 28.53
N LYS A 789 -111.28 99.15 29.30
CA LYS A 789 -112.58 98.66 28.80
C LYS A 789 -113.74 99.36 29.51
N THR A 790 -113.59 100.64 29.84
CA THR A 790 -114.64 101.45 30.48
C THR A 790 -115.91 101.56 29.63
N TYR A 791 -117.08 101.46 30.24
CA TYR A 791 -118.39 101.58 29.58
C TYR A 791 -119.47 102.19 30.50
N MET A 792 -120.61 102.55 29.92
CA MET A 792 -121.81 103.00 30.66
C MET A 792 -122.85 101.89 30.72
N ASP A 793 -123.46 101.66 31.88
CA ASP A 793 -124.60 100.76 32.06
C ASP A 793 -125.63 101.37 33.05
N GLY A 794 -126.87 101.55 32.60
CA GLY A 794 -127.94 102.13 33.43
C GLY A 794 -127.64 103.52 34.05
N GLY A 795 -126.73 104.31 33.46
CA GLY A 795 -126.29 105.61 33.99
C GLY A 795 -125.10 105.54 34.96
N VAL A 796 -124.60 104.35 35.28
CA VAL A 796 -123.36 104.11 36.05
C VAL A 796 -122.19 103.98 35.07
N LYS A 797 -121.04 104.57 35.40
CA LYS A 797 -119.79 104.42 34.62
C LYS A 797 -118.96 103.30 35.26
N ASP A 798 -118.82 102.20 34.54
CA ASP A 798 -118.04 101.05 34.96
C ASP A 798 -116.66 101.11 34.27
N GLU A 799 -115.61 101.23 35.07
CA GLU A 799 -114.22 101.27 34.62
C GLU A 799 -113.57 99.91 34.86
N VAL A 800 -112.98 99.34 33.81
CA VAL A 800 -112.25 98.07 33.86
C VAL A 800 -110.88 98.29 33.24
N LEU A 801 -109.84 98.26 34.07
CA LEU A 801 -108.45 98.48 33.66
C LEU A 801 -107.63 97.22 33.88
N PHE A 802 -106.83 96.84 32.88
CA PHE A 802 -105.84 95.77 33.00
C PHE A 802 -104.44 96.36 32.86
N PHE A 803 -103.55 95.98 33.76
CA PHE A 803 -102.14 96.40 33.77
C PHE A 803 -101.25 95.18 33.76
N PHE A 804 -100.37 95.07 32.76
CA PHE A 804 -99.43 93.96 32.62
C PHE A 804 -98.00 94.45 32.78
N TYR A 805 -97.27 93.80 33.68
CA TYR A 805 -95.91 94.13 34.08
C TYR A 805 -94.97 92.97 33.81
N ILE A 806 -93.73 93.29 33.45
CA ILE A 806 -92.66 92.31 33.29
C ILE A 806 -91.33 92.86 33.82
N GLY A 807 -90.51 91.98 34.38
CA GLY A 807 -89.13 92.24 34.75
C GLY A 807 -88.25 91.09 34.30
N VAL A 808 -87.03 91.41 33.86
CA VAL A 808 -86.00 90.42 33.52
C VAL A 808 -84.84 90.62 34.48
N SER A 809 -84.29 89.54 35.02
CA SER A 809 -83.06 89.59 35.81
C SER A 809 -82.12 88.46 35.42
N TYR A 810 -80.82 88.66 35.66
CA TYR A 810 -79.79 87.65 35.41
C TYR A 810 -78.99 87.40 36.69
N SER A 811 -78.64 86.14 36.93
CA SER A 811 -77.74 85.75 38.00
C SER A 811 -76.71 84.74 37.48
N GLU A 812 -75.45 84.92 37.84
CA GLU A 812 -74.43 83.90 37.60
C GLU A 812 -74.68 82.71 38.53
N SER A 813 -74.83 81.52 37.95
CA SER A 813 -75.05 80.28 38.71
C SER A 813 -73.72 79.55 39.01
N ASN A 814 -72.71 79.70 38.15
CA ASN A 814 -71.30 79.33 38.34
C ASN A 814 -70.44 80.00 37.23
N GLU A 815 -69.12 79.75 37.19
CA GLU A 815 -68.16 80.45 36.30
C GLU A 815 -68.55 80.49 34.81
N ASN A 816 -69.37 79.54 34.32
CA ASN A 816 -69.72 79.40 32.90
C ASN A 816 -71.23 79.32 32.63
N LYS A 817 -72.09 79.59 33.62
CA LYS A 817 -73.55 79.48 33.45
C LYS A 817 -74.31 80.70 33.98
N THR A 818 -75.24 81.19 33.16
CA THR A 818 -76.11 82.32 33.47
C THR A 818 -77.55 81.87 33.60
N THR A 819 -78.19 82.15 34.72
CA THR A 819 -79.64 82.00 34.86
C THR A 819 -80.32 83.32 34.56
N TYR A 820 -81.27 83.34 33.61
CA TYR A 820 -82.19 84.45 33.46
C TYR A 820 -83.52 84.13 34.13
N ARG A 821 -84.14 85.13 34.74
CA ARG A 821 -85.44 85.05 35.41
C ARG A 821 -86.36 86.11 34.84
N ILE A 822 -87.56 85.70 34.46
CA ILE A 822 -88.65 86.55 33.97
C ILE A 822 -89.72 86.59 35.05
N ASP A 823 -89.89 87.75 35.67
CA ASP A 823 -90.97 88.03 36.60
C ASP A 823 -92.09 88.72 35.83
N PHE A 824 -93.33 88.24 35.93
CA PHE A 824 -94.46 88.86 35.25
C PHE A 824 -95.68 88.90 36.16
N LYS A 825 -96.39 90.02 36.07
CA LYS A 825 -97.47 90.37 36.98
C LYS A 825 -98.59 91.01 36.20
N THR A 826 -99.82 90.68 36.55
CA THR A 826 -100.98 91.36 35.98
C THR A 826 -101.94 91.80 37.07
N THR A 827 -102.55 92.97 36.85
CA THR A 827 -103.49 93.59 37.75
C THR A 827 -104.74 93.98 36.97
N ALA A 828 -105.89 93.39 37.32
CA ALA A 828 -107.20 93.79 36.84
C ALA A 828 -107.88 94.66 37.90
N GLN A 829 -108.18 95.91 37.55
CA GLN A 829 -108.87 96.87 38.41
C GLN A 829 -110.28 97.08 37.88
N THR A 830 -111.25 97.11 38.78
CA THR A 830 -112.63 97.49 38.47
C THR A 830 -113.11 98.59 39.39
N ASP A 831 -113.88 99.54 38.85
CA ASP A 831 -114.48 100.64 39.61
C ASP A 831 -115.86 101.00 39.03
N ARG A 832 -116.82 101.38 39.88
CA ARG A 832 -118.20 101.70 39.48
C ARG A 832 -118.58 103.11 39.93
N TYR A 833 -118.26 104.09 39.10
CA TYR A 833 -118.52 105.49 39.39
C TYR A 833 -120.02 105.79 39.32
N TYR A 834 -120.52 106.54 40.31
CA TYR A 834 -121.92 106.94 40.46
C TYR A 834 -122.90 105.82 40.83
N ALA A 835 -122.41 104.62 41.16
CA ALA A 835 -123.25 103.55 41.70
C ALA A 835 -123.79 103.90 43.11
N SER A 836 -125.08 103.65 43.33
CA SER A 836 -125.71 103.79 44.66
C SER A 836 -125.17 102.75 45.64
N TRP A 837 -125.13 103.10 46.94
CA TRP A 837 -124.82 102.14 48.02
C TRP A 837 -125.77 100.93 48.06
N ALA A 838 -126.98 101.07 47.48
CA ALA A 838 -127.96 100.01 47.35
C ALA A 838 -127.89 99.26 45.99
N SER A 839 -126.87 99.49 45.16
CA SER A 839 -126.70 98.80 43.88
C SER A 839 -126.46 97.30 44.09
N VAL A 840 -127.37 96.47 43.57
CA VAL A 840 -127.24 95.00 43.54
C VAL A 840 -126.19 94.53 42.52
N ASN A 841 -125.97 95.30 41.45
CA ASN A 841 -125.03 94.92 40.40
C ASN A 841 -123.57 95.02 40.90
N LYS A 842 -122.75 94.05 40.50
CA LYS A 842 -121.32 93.94 40.82
C LYS A 842 -120.54 93.74 39.53
N ILE A 843 -119.34 94.26 39.40
CA ILE A 843 -118.46 93.97 38.25
C ILE A 843 -117.17 93.32 38.71
N LEU A 844 -116.70 92.35 37.93
CA LEU A 844 -115.48 91.62 38.18
C LEU A 844 -114.63 91.63 36.91
N ALA A 845 -113.32 91.82 37.08
CA ALA A 845 -112.35 91.62 36.03
C ALA A 845 -111.15 90.81 36.53
N VAL A 846 -110.61 89.99 35.63
CA VAL A 846 -109.49 89.10 35.86
C VAL A 846 -108.57 89.09 34.64
N SER A 847 -107.28 88.87 34.85
CA SER A 847 -106.25 88.87 33.80
C SER A 847 -105.24 87.75 34.02
N LYS A 848 -104.64 87.26 32.94
CA LYS A 848 -103.66 86.18 32.85
C LYS A 848 -102.53 86.57 31.90
N ILE A 849 -101.30 86.16 32.18
CA ILE A 849 -100.15 86.23 31.26
C ILE A 849 -99.59 84.82 31.09
N ASN A 850 -99.36 84.39 29.85
CA ASN A 850 -98.62 83.18 29.50
C ASN A 850 -97.28 83.54 28.83
N LEU A 851 -96.15 83.12 29.42
CA LEU A 851 -94.82 83.25 28.84
C LEU A 851 -94.56 82.07 27.90
N THR A 852 -94.40 82.35 26.61
CA THR A 852 -94.27 81.32 25.56
C THR A 852 -92.83 81.04 25.14
N SER A 853 -92.00 82.07 25.01
CA SER A 853 -90.58 81.91 24.68
C SER A 853 -89.74 83.13 25.03
N VAL A 854 -88.45 82.88 25.22
CA VAL A 854 -87.41 83.90 25.39
C VAL A 854 -86.28 83.61 24.40
N GLU A 855 -85.92 84.61 23.61
CA GLU A 855 -84.87 84.54 22.60
C GLU A 855 -83.81 85.62 22.85
N PHE A 856 -82.57 85.37 22.45
CA PHE A 856 -81.49 86.36 22.52
C PHE A 856 -81.02 86.72 21.11
N GLU A 857 -81.10 87.99 20.77
CA GLU A 857 -80.73 88.54 19.45
C GLU A 857 -79.27 88.98 19.46
N LYS A 858 -78.49 88.52 18.48
CA LYS A 858 -77.05 88.83 18.35
C LYS A 858 -76.81 90.30 17.94
N ILE A 859 -75.59 90.79 18.20
CA ILE A 859 -75.00 91.97 17.51
C ILE A 859 -75.07 91.79 15.99
#